data_AF-A0A3M1D277-F1
#
_entry.id   AF-A0A3M1D277-F1
#
_cell.length_a   1.000
_cell.length_b   1.000
_cell.length_c   1.000
_cell.angle_alpha   90.00
_cell.angle_beta   90.00
_cell.angle_gamma   90.00
#
_symmetry.space_group_name_H-M   'P 1'
#
loop_
_entity.id
_entity.type
_entity.pdbx_description
1 polymer ?
#
loop_
_entity_poly.entity_id
_entity_poly.type
_entity_poly.pdbx_seq_one_letter_code
_entity_poly.pdbx_strand_id
1 'polypeptide(L)'
;INIYDNRGNLLSANAAGSLGGANPAVSIANVDGEGFAEIVIGANVFTLEKDTGVLRILDRFSGSQTVGKNGQGPISCVADLDGDGRAEVIGGTTVYRMPRPPAGVTRQSECSGSETDPEEVAFCQGNLVVVWNARDANGWQANRDGFCAVADVWGADGGQPPGPQNPPDGMPEVLVIANGSLLVLDGQSGQLIMEDVLEANKRGGAPNVDDFDGDGFMELGTAFETRYILYDFQPPTANCPAWPEVLVEGQPPPAGNPARNPGGSCTDDADCTPGEAVCNNLLGKCVCLHNAWQSRTEDDSSRVTGSSVFDFNGDGAAEVIYNDECRFRIYDGTTGEILFSEPSESRTRVEYPVVADVDNDGNAEIVFCTTTESGFCSENLDSQYNAGIEVWGDASDTWVSARRIWNQHSYHVTNITESARVPLHEPESWLSYNGRLYNSYRSNPRNYAWGPDLEPTGVQLTSPGVACGQLANTIDITVGIRNSGDLRVGPGVVVAFTGTWNAQGITEPLKDSQGNDLQYVLQNPVAPGGVVIVKVQYDAANNTPGTLPDSIEVTVDATNSERECHEDNNSMSVPVEAGEQAADLRIELGDIDEAWCPTPRLQATVFNEGSLPAEPVKVRFYAGDPDQGGTPIHEEVLPDPLLPGEQAGFDALLSGFPQGRPVTVWAVVDPEDEVFECDDGDNKAQGPQAFCPVN
;
A
#
# COMPACT_ATOMS: atom_id res chain seq x y z
N ILE A 1 26.33 -12.07 -3.02
CA ILE A 1 25.33 -11.22 -2.36
C ILE A 1 26.06 -10.34 -1.38
N ASN A 2 25.96 -9.03 -1.56
CA ASN A 2 26.49 -8.03 -0.63
C ASN A 2 25.31 -7.47 0.15
N ILE A 3 25.42 -7.43 1.48
CA ILE A 3 24.42 -6.83 2.36
C ILE A 3 25.00 -5.51 2.85
N TYR A 4 24.25 -4.43 2.71
CA TYR A 4 24.62 -3.09 3.15
C TYR A 4 23.68 -2.62 4.26
N ASP A 5 24.16 -1.75 5.15
CA ASP A 5 23.27 -1.02 6.06
C ASP A 5 22.56 0.13 5.33
N ASN A 6 21.64 0.80 6.01
CA ASN A 6 20.89 1.93 5.45
C ASN A 6 21.75 3.19 5.16
N ARG A 7 23.05 3.16 5.47
CA ARG A 7 24.02 4.21 5.14
C ARG A 7 24.95 3.79 4.00
N GLY A 8 24.73 2.62 3.41
CA GLY A 8 25.54 2.07 2.34
C GLY A 8 26.87 1.44 2.80
N ASN A 9 27.07 1.23 4.09
CA ASN A 9 28.25 0.50 4.56
C ASN A 9 28.05 -1.00 4.32
N LEU A 10 29.07 -1.66 3.76
CA LEU A 10 29.05 -3.11 3.56
C LEU A 10 29.06 -3.82 4.92
N LEU A 11 27.98 -4.56 5.22
CA LEU A 11 27.87 -5.40 6.41
C LEU A 11 28.50 -6.78 6.17
N SER A 12 28.15 -7.44 5.07
CA SER A 12 28.71 -8.74 4.70
C SER A 12 28.74 -8.96 3.19
N ALA A 13 29.68 -9.78 2.73
CA ALA A 13 29.82 -10.18 1.34
C ALA A 13 29.92 -11.70 1.24
N ASN A 14 28.98 -12.31 0.54
CA ASN A 14 28.78 -13.75 0.50
C ASN A 14 28.83 -14.25 -0.95
N ALA A 15 29.57 -15.32 -1.21
CA ALA A 15 29.61 -15.94 -2.53
C ALA A 15 28.27 -16.62 -2.82
N ALA A 16 27.60 -16.22 -3.90
CA ALA A 16 26.27 -16.72 -4.24
C ALA A 16 26.27 -17.85 -5.27
N GLY A 17 27.43 -18.20 -5.84
CA GLY A 17 27.52 -19.16 -6.95
C GLY A 17 26.68 -18.75 -8.17
N SER A 18 26.26 -19.73 -8.97
CA SER A 18 25.31 -19.50 -10.06
C SER A 18 23.91 -19.30 -9.49
N LEU A 19 23.21 -18.25 -9.92
CA LEU A 19 21.83 -17.96 -9.55
C LEU A 19 20.83 -18.39 -10.64
N GLY A 20 21.25 -19.17 -11.64
CA GLY A 20 20.36 -19.66 -12.72
C GLY A 20 20.29 -18.74 -13.95
N GLY A 21 20.75 -17.49 -13.87
CA GLY A 21 20.76 -16.58 -15.01
C GLY A 21 21.40 -15.22 -14.73
N ALA A 22 21.31 -14.34 -15.72
CA ALA A 22 21.75 -12.95 -15.63
C ALA A 22 20.54 -12.04 -15.40
N ASN A 23 20.74 -10.97 -14.64
CA ASN A 23 19.69 -10.04 -14.20
C ASN A 23 18.69 -10.72 -13.24
N PRO A 24 19.17 -11.30 -12.12
CA PRO A 24 18.28 -11.86 -11.11
C PRO A 24 17.45 -10.75 -10.44
N ALA A 25 16.17 -11.01 -10.21
CA ALA A 25 15.37 -10.24 -9.27
C ALA A 25 15.44 -10.87 -7.88
N VAL A 26 15.34 -10.02 -6.85
CA VAL A 26 15.27 -10.43 -5.46
C VAL A 26 13.82 -10.34 -4.99
N SER A 27 13.36 -11.37 -4.28
CA SER A 27 12.16 -11.33 -3.45
C SER A 27 12.57 -11.51 -1.98
N ILE A 28 11.86 -10.88 -1.07
CA ILE A 28 12.09 -11.02 0.38
C ILE A 28 10.78 -11.51 0.99
N ALA A 29 10.80 -12.70 1.56
CA ALA A 29 9.64 -13.34 2.14
C ALA A 29 10.07 -14.27 3.28
N ASN A 30 9.21 -14.47 4.26
CA ASN A 30 9.43 -15.48 5.27
C ASN A 30 8.83 -16.80 4.77
N VAL A 31 9.68 -17.68 4.23
CA VAL A 31 9.22 -18.90 3.54
C VAL A 31 9.21 -20.13 4.45
N ASP A 32 9.78 -20.03 5.65
CA ASP A 32 9.73 -21.08 6.67
C ASP A 32 8.79 -20.76 7.84
N GLY A 33 8.25 -19.55 7.91
CA GLY A 33 7.36 -19.07 8.98
C GLY A 33 8.10 -18.71 10.27
N GLU A 34 9.43 -18.60 10.26
CA GLU A 34 10.25 -18.41 11.46
C GLU A 34 11.33 -17.33 11.27
N GLY A 35 11.79 -16.73 12.37
CA GLY A 35 13.01 -15.91 12.37
C GLY A 35 13.05 -14.71 11.41
N PHE A 36 14.16 -14.57 10.70
CA PHE A 36 14.36 -13.52 9.70
C PHE A 36 13.73 -13.96 8.37
N ALA A 37 13.16 -13.02 7.61
CA ALA A 37 12.76 -13.33 6.24
C ALA A 37 13.98 -13.72 5.36
N GLU A 38 13.76 -14.67 4.47
CA GLU A 38 14.76 -15.16 3.52
C GLU A 38 14.92 -14.21 2.33
N ILE A 39 16.09 -14.31 1.68
CA ILE A 39 16.32 -13.74 0.36
C ILE A 39 16.04 -14.82 -0.68
N VAL A 40 15.10 -14.59 -1.59
CA VAL A 40 14.74 -15.50 -2.68
C VAL A 40 15.23 -14.94 -4.01
N ILE A 41 15.91 -15.77 -4.80
CA ILE A 41 16.39 -15.45 -6.15
C ILE A 41 16.17 -16.65 -7.09
N GLY A 42 15.09 -16.61 -7.87
CA GLY A 42 14.67 -17.76 -8.66
C GLY A 42 14.40 -18.95 -7.75
N ALA A 43 14.93 -20.13 -8.09
CA ALA A 43 14.85 -21.31 -7.22
C ALA A 43 15.96 -21.36 -6.16
N ASN A 44 16.37 -20.22 -5.59
CA ASN A 44 17.36 -20.17 -4.51
C ASN A 44 16.83 -19.39 -3.33
N VAL A 45 16.95 -19.97 -2.14
CA VAL A 45 16.56 -19.36 -0.87
C VAL A 45 17.80 -19.24 0.00
N PHE A 46 18.04 -18.05 0.55
CA PHE A 46 19.17 -17.78 1.44
C PHE A 46 18.63 -17.38 2.82
N THR A 47 18.96 -18.17 3.83
CA THR A 47 18.62 -17.85 5.23
C THR A 47 19.59 -16.84 5.79
N LEU A 48 19.14 -16.08 6.78
CA LEU A 48 19.91 -15.00 7.39
C LEU A 48 20.16 -15.27 8.87
N GLU A 49 21.31 -14.80 9.36
CA GLU A 49 21.58 -14.74 10.78
C GLU A 49 22.25 -13.41 11.17
N LYS A 50 22.18 -13.10 12.47
CA LYS A 50 22.89 -11.96 13.06
C LYS A 50 24.06 -12.46 13.88
N ASP A 51 25.28 -12.32 13.36
CA ASP A 51 26.51 -12.69 14.08
C ASP A 51 27.21 -11.46 14.66
N THR A 52 27.38 -11.42 15.98
CA THR A 52 27.97 -10.27 16.69
C THR A 52 27.35 -8.92 16.32
N GLY A 53 26.06 -8.92 15.98
CA GLY A 53 25.33 -7.71 15.58
C GLY A 53 25.28 -7.44 14.08
N VAL A 54 26.02 -8.20 13.25
CA VAL A 54 26.11 -8.04 11.80
C VAL A 54 25.21 -9.06 11.09
N LEU A 55 24.37 -8.59 10.17
CA LEU A 55 23.52 -9.45 9.34
C LEU A 55 24.34 -10.12 8.22
N ARG A 56 24.21 -11.44 8.08
CA ARG A 56 24.90 -12.23 7.04
C ARG A 56 24.04 -13.40 6.55
N ILE A 57 24.41 -13.92 5.39
CA ILE A 57 23.84 -15.18 4.87
C ILE A 57 24.38 -16.34 5.72
N LEU A 58 23.47 -17.21 6.13
CA LEU A 58 23.76 -18.43 6.88
C LEU A 58 23.88 -19.61 5.92
N ASP A 59 22.78 -20.04 5.32
CA ASP A 59 22.71 -21.18 4.42
C ASP A 59 22.06 -20.82 3.08
N ARG A 60 22.27 -21.68 2.08
CA ARG A 60 21.61 -21.61 0.77
C ARG A 60 20.88 -22.92 0.51
N PHE A 61 19.65 -22.79 0.02
CA PHE A 61 18.85 -23.88 -0.49
C PHE A 61 18.58 -23.66 -1.98
N SER A 62 18.69 -24.71 -2.79
CA SER A 62 18.55 -24.64 -4.24
C SER A 62 17.55 -25.66 -4.78
N GLY A 63 16.68 -25.19 -5.67
CA GLY A 63 15.79 -26.04 -6.47
C GLY A 63 16.52 -26.68 -7.66
N SER A 64 16.00 -27.82 -8.12
CA SER A 64 16.66 -28.66 -9.12
C SER A 64 16.07 -28.60 -10.53
N GLN A 65 15.00 -27.82 -10.76
CA GLN A 65 14.27 -27.76 -12.03
C GLN A 65 14.28 -26.32 -12.61
N THR A 66 13.11 -25.73 -12.92
CA THR A 66 13.00 -24.38 -13.47
C THR A 66 13.28 -23.32 -12.41
N VAL A 67 13.70 -22.13 -12.84
CA VAL A 67 14.18 -21.07 -11.94
C VAL A 67 13.47 -19.74 -12.12
N GLY A 68 12.50 -19.62 -13.03
CA GLY A 68 11.81 -18.38 -13.32
C GLY A 68 12.53 -17.53 -14.38
N LYS A 69 13.04 -18.17 -15.43
CA LYS A 69 13.90 -17.53 -16.44
C LYS A 69 13.28 -17.62 -17.84
N ASN A 70 13.09 -16.46 -18.47
CA ASN A 70 12.63 -16.37 -19.86
C ASN A 70 13.72 -15.81 -20.80
N GLY A 71 14.94 -16.36 -20.72
CA GLY A 71 16.12 -15.80 -21.40
C GLY A 71 16.87 -14.77 -20.54
N GLN A 72 16.15 -13.87 -19.87
CA GLN A 72 16.63 -13.05 -18.75
C GLN A 72 16.01 -13.53 -17.42
N GLY A 73 16.54 -13.05 -16.30
CA GLY A 73 16.16 -13.50 -14.96
C GLY A 73 17.25 -14.34 -14.29
N PRO A 74 16.93 -15.03 -13.18
CA PRO A 74 15.59 -15.45 -12.77
C PRO A 74 14.74 -14.39 -12.06
N ILE A 75 13.42 -14.56 -12.11
CA ILE A 75 12.41 -13.87 -11.31
C ILE A 75 11.54 -14.93 -10.64
N SER A 76 11.45 -14.89 -9.32
CA SER A 76 10.61 -15.77 -8.51
C SER A 76 9.32 -15.07 -8.07
N CYS A 77 8.25 -15.85 -7.95
CA CYS A 77 7.07 -15.49 -7.18
C CYS A 77 7.11 -16.26 -5.86
N VAL A 78 6.44 -15.72 -4.84
CA VAL A 78 6.33 -16.35 -3.53
C VAL A 78 4.87 -16.26 -3.12
N ALA A 79 4.30 -17.39 -2.68
CA ALA A 79 2.92 -17.49 -2.22
C ALA A 79 2.72 -18.80 -1.46
N ASP A 80 1.85 -18.82 -0.45
CA ASP A 80 1.39 -20.05 0.20
C ASP A 80 0.24 -20.67 -0.59
N LEU A 81 0.57 -21.58 -1.52
CA LEU A 81 -0.39 -22.08 -2.51
C LEU A 81 -1.33 -23.15 -1.94
N ASP A 82 -0.94 -23.82 -0.84
CA ASP A 82 -1.75 -24.84 -0.19
C ASP A 82 -2.32 -24.43 1.19
N GLY A 83 -2.05 -23.19 1.62
CA GLY A 83 -2.58 -22.59 2.85
C GLY A 83 -2.03 -23.24 4.11
N ASP A 84 -0.82 -23.81 4.05
CA ASP A 84 -0.21 -24.54 5.17
C ASP A 84 0.56 -23.63 6.15
N GLY A 85 0.63 -22.33 5.85
CA GLY A 85 1.33 -21.30 6.60
C GLY A 85 2.80 -21.12 6.20
N ARG A 86 3.29 -21.85 5.18
CA ARG A 86 4.67 -21.75 4.67
C ARG A 86 4.63 -21.45 3.17
N ALA A 87 5.11 -20.27 2.80
CA ALA A 87 5.10 -19.87 1.40
C ALA A 87 6.01 -20.73 0.52
N GLU A 88 5.53 -21.07 -0.67
CA GLU A 88 6.31 -21.68 -1.73
C GLU A 88 7.03 -20.65 -2.60
N VAL A 89 8.13 -21.08 -3.21
CA VAL A 89 8.87 -20.35 -4.23
C VAL A 89 8.50 -20.90 -5.61
N ILE A 90 7.97 -20.05 -6.47
CA ILE A 90 7.63 -20.37 -7.85
C ILE A 90 8.75 -19.92 -8.77
N GLY A 91 9.37 -20.87 -9.47
CA GLY A 91 10.38 -20.62 -10.50
C GLY A 91 9.90 -21.14 -11.84
N GLY A 92 9.13 -20.37 -12.61
CA GLY A 92 8.53 -20.82 -13.86
C GLY A 92 7.46 -21.89 -13.59
N THR A 93 7.55 -23.05 -14.26
CA THR A 93 6.57 -24.15 -14.10
C THR A 93 6.92 -25.17 -13.00
N THR A 94 7.71 -24.76 -12.00
CA THR A 94 8.02 -25.59 -10.82
C THR A 94 7.81 -24.77 -9.56
N VAL A 95 7.19 -25.41 -8.57
CA VAL A 95 6.96 -24.87 -7.23
C VAL A 95 7.84 -25.61 -6.24
N TYR A 96 8.49 -24.84 -5.37
CA TYR A 96 9.43 -25.32 -4.38
C TYR A 96 9.01 -24.91 -2.98
N ARG A 97 9.27 -25.75 -1.99
CA ARG A 97 9.08 -25.45 -0.58
C ARG A 97 10.40 -25.50 0.18
N MET A 98 10.52 -24.65 1.20
CA MET A 98 11.61 -24.72 2.16
C MET A 98 11.53 -26.02 2.97
N PRO A 99 12.58 -26.86 2.99
CA PRO A 99 12.56 -28.11 3.75
C PRO A 99 12.55 -27.86 5.25
N ARG A 100 11.83 -28.69 6.01
CA ARG A 100 11.92 -28.67 7.48
C ARG A 100 13.28 -29.17 7.98
N PRO A 101 13.92 -28.44 8.93
CA PRO A 101 15.14 -28.92 9.55
C PRO A 101 14.89 -30.08 10.50
N PRO A 102 15.91 -30.91 10.80
CA PRO A 102 15.86 -31.83 11.94
C PRO A 102 15.56 -31.11 13.25
N ALA A 103 14.95 -31.80 14.22
CA ALA A 103 14.58 -31.20 15.49
C ALA A 103 15.80 -30.58 16.21
N GLY A 104 15.73 -29.27 16.47
CA GLY A 104 16.79 -28.50 17.15
C GLY A 104 17.98 -28.11 16.26
N VAL A 105 17.94 -28.40 14.97
CA VAL A 105 18.91 -27.94 13.97
C VAL A 105 18.42 -26.62 13.38
N THR A 106 19.30 -25.62 13.33
CA THR A 106 19.00 -24.27 12.80
C THR A 106 19.85 -23.90 11.59
N ARG A 107 20.89 -24.68 11.30
CA ARG A 107 21.79 -24.48 10.15
C ARG A 107 22.29 -25.81 9.59
N GLN A 108 22.62 -25.86 8.31
CA GLN A 108 23.06 -27.09 7.62
C GLN A 108 24.30 -27.72 8.28
N SER A 109 25.21 -26.88 8.79
CA SER A 109 26.44 -27.36 9.45
C SER A 109 26.20 -28.11 10.77
N GLU A 110 24.99 -28.06 11.35
CA GLU A 110 24.60 -28.81 12.55
C GLU A 110 24.03 -30.20 12.23
N CYS A 111 23.79 -30.51 10.96
CA CYS A 111 23.27 -31.81 10.54
C CYS A 111 24.21 -32.96 10.87
N SER A 112 23.62 -34.09 11.26
CA SER A 112 24.34 -35.31 11.62
C SER A 112 24.87 -36.08 10.41
N GLY A 113 24.24 -35.90 9.25
CA GLY A 113 24.48 -36.68 8.03
C GLY A 113 23.83 -38.08 8.07
N SER A 114 22.97 -38.33 9.06
CA SER A 114 22.25 -39.60 9.26
C SER A 114 20.73 -39.45 9.20
N GLU A 115 20.26 -38.28 8.76
CA GLU A 115 18.85 -37.96 8.56
C GLU A 115 18.22 -38.95 7.56
N THR A 116 16.96 -39.32 7.83
CA THR A 116 16.20 -40.25 6.96
C THR A 116 14.86 -39.70 6.50
N ASP A 117 14.34 -38.67 7.18
CA ASP A 117 13.17 -37.96 6.70
C ASP A 117 13.53 -37.18 5.42
N PRO A 118 12.73 -37.26 4.34
CA PRO A 118 13.07 -36.62 3.07
C PRO A 118 13.30 -35.11 3.16
N GLU A 119 12.53 -34.39 3.98
CA GLU A 119 12.70 -32.94 4.16
C GLU A 119 13.95 -32.64 4.99
N GLU A 120 14.19 -33.38 6.07
CA GLU A 120 15.42 -33.23 6.86
C GLU A 120 16.68 -33.47 6.01
N VAL A 121 16.65 -34.49 5.15
CA VAL A 121 17.73 -34.78 4.19
C VAL A 121 17.89 -33.64 3.20
N ALA A 122 16.79 -33.11 2.66
CA ALA A 122 16.83 -31.98 1.75
C ALA A 122 17.41 -30.73 2.42
N PHE A 123 17.00 -30.44 3.66
CA PHE A 123 17.54 -29.34 4.47
C PHE A 123 19.05 -29.47 4.60
N CYS A 124 19.54 -30.61 5.08
CA CYS A 124 20.96 -30.86 5.32
C CYS A 124 21.81 -30.88 4.05
N GLN A 125 21.20 -31.07 2.88
CA GLN A 125 21.86 -31.02 1.58
C GLN A 125 21.76 -29.65 0.89
N GLY A 126 21.02 -28.70 1.46
CA GLY A 126 20.76 -27.40 0.83
C GLY A 126 19.90 -27.50 -0.42
N ASN A 127 18.94 -28.43 -0.42
CA ASN A 127 17.99 -28.61 -1.52
C ASN A 127 16.62 -28.09 -1.13
N LEU A 128 15.94 -27.39 -2.04
CA LEU A 128 14.51 -27.13 -1.91
C LEU A 128 13.70 -28.38 -2.25
N VAL A 129 12.54 -28.53 -1.64
CA VAL A 129 11.59 -29.62 -1.93
C VAL A 129 10.75 -29.22 -3.14
N VAL A 130 10.64 -30.08 -4.15
CA VAL A 130 9.69 -29.84 -5.26
C VAL A 130 8.30 -30.23 -4.78
N VAL A 131 7.38 -29.27 -4.71
CA VAL A 131 5.97 -29.50 -4.38
C VAL A 131 5.28 -30.13 -5.59
N TRP A 132 5.39 -29.46 -6.74
CA TRP A 132 5.00 -29.99 -8.03
C TRP A 132 5.85 -29.37 -9.15
N ASN A 133 5.87 -30.04 -10.31
CA ASN A 133 6.34 -29.45 -11.56
C ASN A 133 5.33 -29.76 -12.66
N ALA A 134 4.99 -28.76 -13.48
CA ALA A 134 3.93 -28.90 -14.46
C ALA A 134 4.25 -29.92 -15.55
N ARG A 135 5.54 -30.18 -15.83
CA ARG A 135 5.95 -31.22 -16.78
C ARG A 135 5.43 -32.58 -16.35
N ASP A 136 5.67 -32.96 -15.11
CA ASP A 136 5.26 -34.27 -14.58
C ASP A 136 3.75 -34.33 -14.35
N ALA A 137 3.14 -33.24 -13.86
CA ALA A 137 1.70 -33.15 -13.65
C ALA A 137 0.88 -33.32 -14.95
N ASN A 138 1.42 -32.82 -16.08
CA ASN A 138 0.71 -32.80 -17.37
C ASN A 138 1.31 -33.74 -18.43
N GLY A 139 2.36 -34.50 -18.09
CA GLY A 139 3.03 -35.42 -19.02
C GLY A 139 3.75 -34.73 -20.19
N TRP A 140 4.24 -33.50 -19.99
CA TRP A 140 4.95 -32.75 -21.03
C TRP A 140 6.35 -33.31 -21.32
N GLN A 141 6.88 -33.01 -22.49
CA GLN A 141 8.22 -33.48 -22.91
C GLN A 141 9.38 -32.74 -22.22
N ALA A 142 9.15 -31.50 -21.78
CA ALA A 142 10.17 -30.66 -21.15
C ALA A 142 9.53 -29.69 -20.17
N ASN A 143 10.33 -29.22 -19.20
CA ASN A 143 9.90 -28.10 -18.36
C ASN A 143 9.85 -26.82 -19.20
N ARG A 144 8.94 -25.93 -18.83
CA ARG A 144 8.84 -24.59 -19.42
C ARG A 144 9.25 -23.58 -18.36
N ASP A 145 10.33 -22.88 -18.62
CA ASP A 145 10.76 -21.80 -17.74
C ASP A 145 10.14 -20.48 -18.23
N GLY A 146 9.91 -19.54 -17.32
CA GLY A 146 9.11 -18.35 -17.61
C GLY A 146 8.92 -17.48 -16.39
N PHE A 147 8.29 -16.33 -16.57
CA PHE A 147 7.96 -15.43 -15.47
C PHE A 147 6.55 -15.67 -14.98
N CYS A 148 6.34 -15.47 -13.69
CA CYS A 148 5.10 -15.82 -12.99
C CYS A 148 4.34 -14.60 -12.47
N ALA A 149 3.05 -14.84 -12.24
CA ALA A 149 2.16 -14.12 -11.32
C ALA A 149 1.30 -15.17 -10.56
N VAL A 150 0.72 -14.76 -9.44
CA VAL A 150 -0.20 -15.59 -8.63
C VAL A 150 -1.45 -14.78 -8.35
N ALA A 151 -2.61 -15.35 -8.66
CA ALA A 151 -3.93 -14.75 -8.46
C ALA A 151 -5.01 -15.82 -8.60
N ASP A 152 -6.19 -15.58 -8.02
CA ASP A 152 -7.41 -16.37 -8.27
C ASP A 152 -8.10 -15.81 -9.52
N VAL A 153 -7.94 -16.47 -10.65
CA VAL A 153 -8.46 -16.01 -11.95
C VAL A 153 -9.48 -16.99 -12.54
N TRP A 154 -9.71 -18.10 -11.87
CA TRP A 154 -10.50 -19.20 -12.40
C TRP A 154 -11.53 -19.71 -11.38
N GLY A 155 -12.66 -20.20 -11.88
CA GLY A 155 -13.68 -20.78 -11.03
C GLY A 155 -13.54 -22.29 -10.84
N ALA A 156 -14.33 -22.84 -9.91
CA ALA A 156 -14.27 -24.24 -9.51
C ALA A 156 -14.48 -25.26 -10.63
N ASP A 157 -15.15 -24.88 -11.73
CA ASP A 157 -15.18 -25.69 -12.95
C ASP A 157 -14.02 -25.29 -13.88
N GLY A 158 -12.86 -25.94 -13.72
CA GLY A 158 -11.69 -25.74 -14.58
C GLY A 158 -11.93 -25.95 -16.08
N GLY A 159 -13.07 -26.54 -16.48
CA GLY A 159 -13.47 -26.69 -17.87
C GLY A 159 -14.29 -25.53 -18.45
N GLN A 160 -14.61 -24.51 -17.65
CA GLN A 160 -15.34 -23.31 -18.07
C GLN A 160 -14.48 -22.06 -17.84
N PRO A 161 -14.52 -21.06 -18.73
CA PRO A 161 -13.85 -19.77 -18.48
C PRO A 161 -14.46 -19.07 -17.26
N PRO A 162 -13.71 -18.14 -16.63
CA PRO A 162 -14.25 -17.32 -15.56
C PRO A 162 -15.37 -16.42 -16.07
N GLY A 163 -16.21 -16.00 -15.14
CA GLY A 163 -17.34 -15.13 -15.38
C GLY A 163 -18.47 -15.37 -14.38
N PRO A 164 -19.63 -14.70 -14.52
CA PRO A 164 -20.69 -14.76 -13.51
C PRO A 164 -21.25 -16.17 -13.24
N GLN A 165 -21.06 -17.13 -14.15
CA GLN A 165 -21.47 -18.53 -13.98
C GLN A 165 -20.36 -19.46 -13.46
N ASN A 166 -19.11 -19.00 -13.46
CA ASN A 166 -17.94 -19.70 -12.93
C ASN A 166 -17.01 -18.67 -12.26
N PRO A 167 -17.46 -18.04 -11.16
CA PRO A 167 -16.66 -17.00 -10.50
C PRO A 167 -15.39 -17.58 -9.87
N PRO A 168 -14.36 -16.74 -9.65
CA PRO A 168 -13.18 -17.05 -8.82
C PRO A 168 -13.56 -17.84 -7.56
N ASP A 169 -12.84 -18.91 -7.27
CA ASP A 169 -13.27 -19.92 -6.29
C ASP A 169 -12.53 -19.85 -4.93
N GLY A 170 -11.68 -18.85 -4.75
CA GLY A 170 -10.83 -18.66 -3.58
C GLY A 170 -9.53 -19.45 -3.62
N MET A 171 -9.21 -20.11 -4.74
CA MET A 171 -7.98 -20.87 -4.92
C MET A 171 -7.04 -20.14 -5.88
N PRO A 172 -5.71 -20.20 -5.67
CA PRO A 172 -4.78 -19.50 -6.53
C PRO A 172 -4.46 -20.30 -7.81
N GLU A 173 -4.35 -19.59 -8.91
CA GLU A 173 -3.64 -20.04 -10.09
C GLU A 173 -2.22 -19.49 -10.15
N VAL A 174 -1.31 -20.27 -10.75
CA VAL A 174 0.02 -19.83 -11.14
C VAL A 174 0.00 -19.52 -12.64
N LEU A 175 0.06 -18.22 -12.96
CA LEU A 175 0.10 -17.73 -14.33
C LEU A 175 1.56 -17.64 -14.79
N VAL A 176 1.90 -18.24 -15.94
CA VAL A 176 3.27 -18.28 -16.44
C VAL A 176 3.36 -17.84 -17.90
N ILE A 177 4.18 -16.82 -18.17
CA ILE A 177 4.59 -16.45 -19.52
C ILE A 177 5.86 -17.23 -19.89
N ALA A 178 5.71 -18.23 -20.77
CA ALA A 178 6.79 -19.14 -21.14
C ALA A 178 6.80 -19.44 -22.64
N ASN A 179 7.93 -19.09 -23.30
CA ASN A 179 8.15 -19.32 -24.74
C ASN A 179 7.08 -18.71 -25.67
N GLY A 180 6.49 -17.58 -25.30
CA GLY A 180 5.45 -16.92 -26.11
C GLY A 180 4.02 -17.41 -25.82
N SER A 181 3.85 -18.27 -24.82
CA SER A 181 2.53 -18.74 -24.37
C SER A 181 2.21 -18.22 -22.97
N LEU A 182 0.93 -18.02 -22.72
CA LEU A 182 0.34 -17.94 -21.39
C LEU A 182 -0.06 -19.35 -20.94
N LEU A 183 0.34 -19.70 -19.73
CA LEU A 183 -0.09 -20.92 -19.03
C LEU A 183 -0.83 -20.51 -17.77
N VAL A 184 -2.02 -21.07 -17.56
CA VAL A 184 -2.76 -21.00 -16.30
C VAL A 184 -2.72 -22.38 -15.67
N LEU A 185 -2.07 -22.47 -14.52
CA LEU A 185 -1.86 -23.72 -13.78
C LEU A 185 -2.62 -23.65 -12.45
N ASP A 186 -3.29 -24.73 -12.10
CA ASP A 186 -3.82 -24.94 -10.75
C ASP A 186 -2.67 -24.83 -9.72
N GLY A 187 -2.78 -23.92 -8.75
CA GLY A 187 -1.69 -23.60 -7.84
C GLY A 187 -1.29 -24.75 -6.92
N GLN A 188 -2.20 -25.67 -6.62
CA GLN A 188 -1.95 -26.77 -5.69
C GLN A 188 -1.32 -27.99 -6.36
N SER A 189 -1.66 -28.26 -7.62
CA SER A 189 -1.30 -29.49 -8.32
C SER A 189 -0.40 -29.28 -9.53
N GLY A 190 -0.32 -28.06 -10.06
CA GLY A 190 0.38 -27.74 -11.30
C GLY A 190 -0.30 -28.31 -12.55
N GLN A 191 -1.56 -28.75 -12.46
CA GLN A 191 -2.35 -29.16 -13.63
C GLN A 191 -2.65 -27.95 -14.51
N LEU A 192 -2.57 -28.16 -15.83
CA LEU A 192 -2.89 -27.13 -16.81
C LEU A 192 -4.40 -26.93 -16.88
N ILE A 193 -4.84 -25.71 -16.60
CA ILE A 193 -6.23 -25.26 -16.81
C ILE A 193 -6.35 -24.74 -18.25
N MET A 194 -5.48 -23.81 -18.63
CA MET A 194 -5.50 -23.18 -19.94
C MET A 194 -4.08 -22.92 -20.47
N GLU A 195 -3.89 -23.11 -21.78
CA GLU A 195 -2.73 -22.61 -22.52
C GLU A 195 -3.21 -21.81 -23.73
N ASP A 196 -2.65 -20.62 -23.91
CA ASP A 196 -2.80 -19.84 -25.14
C ASP A 196 -1.43 -19.44 -25.71
N VAL A 197 -1.31 -19.47 -27.03
CA VAL A 197 -0.11 -19.07 -27.77
C VAL A 197 -0.33 -17.67 -28.28
N LEU A 198 0.31 -16.69 -27.66
CA LEU A 198 0.01 -15.26 -27.86
C LEU A 198 0.59 -14.67 -29.18
N GLU A 199 1.11 -15.53 -30.06
CA GLU A 199 1.65 -15.23 -31.41
C GLU A 199 2.59 -14.01 -31.49
N ALA A 200 3.28 -13.67 -30.40
CA ALA A 200 4.07 -12.44 -30.25
C ALA A 200 5.58 -12.74 -30.11
N ASN A 201 6.07 -13.72 -30.88
CA ASN A 201 7.41 -14.30 -30.83
C ASN A 201 7.70 -15.17 -29.59
N LYS A 202 8.94 -15.67 -29.49
CA LYS A 202 9.38 -16.68 -28.51
C LYS A 202 10.02 -16.02 -27.30
N ARG A 203 9.22 -15.41 -26.43
CA ARG A 203 9.50 -14.88 -25.06
C ARG A 203 8.35 -13.95 -24.68
N GLY A 204 8.30 -13.49 -23.44
CA GLY A 204 7.40 -12.44 -22.99
C GLY A 204 7.79 -11.95 -21.60
N GLY A 205 7.30 -10.76 -21.29
CA GLY A 205 7.48 -10.05 -20.03
C GLY A 205 6.95 -10.78 -18.82
N ALA A 206 7.28 -10.25 -17.64
CA ALA A 206 6.66 -10.73 -16.41
C ALA A 206 5.20 -10.26 -16.38
N PRO A 207 4.22 -11.16 -16.19
CA PRO A 207 2.83 -10.77 -16.24
C PRO A 207 2.44 -9.94 -15.02
N ASN A 208 1.55 -8.98 -15.22
CA ASN A 208 0.74 -8.37 -14.16
C ASN A 208 -0.68 -8.92 -14.21
N VAL A 209 -1.39 -8.81 -13.10
CA VAL A 209 -2.78 -9.25 -12.95
C VAL A 209 -3.53 -8.18 -12.18
N ASP A 210 -4.67 -7.75 -12.69
CA ASP A 210 -5.61 -6.84 -12.05
C ASP A 210 -6.93 -6.85 -12.84
N ASP A 211 -7.92 -6.04 -12.45
CA ASP A 211 -9.16 -5.81 -13.21
C ASP A 211 -8.96 -4.52 -14.02
N PHE A 212 -8.91 -4.68 -15.34
CA PHE A 212 -8.54 -3.60 -16.24
C PHE A 212 -9.76 -2.90 -16.84
N ASP A 213 -10.97 -3.36 -16.53
CA ASP A 213 -12.20 -2.84 -17.11
C ASP A 213 -13.34 -2.58 -16.11
N GLY A 214 -13.10 -2.88 -14.84
CA GLY A 214 -14.01 -2.70 -13.72
C GLY A 214 -15.19 -3.67 -13.73
N ASP A 215 -15.04 -4.85 -14.35
CA ASP A 215 -16.06 -5.90 -14.37
C ASP A 215 -16.01 -6.84 -13.14
N GLY A 216 -14.99 -6.69 -12.29
CA GLY A 216 -14.79 -7.45 -11.06
C GLY A 216 -14.04 -8.78 -11.24
N PHE A 217 -13.65 -9.14 -12.47
CA PHE A 217 -12.78 -10.26 -12.78
C PHE A 217 -11.35 -9.75 -13.03
N MET A 218 -10.39 -10.68 -13.10
CA MET A 218 -8.98 -10.32 -13.25
C MET A 218 -8.51 -10.67 -14.65
N GLU A 219 -7.86 -9.72 -15.31
CA GLU A 219 -7.19 -9.89 -16.59
C GLU A 219 -5.68 -9.96 -16.41
N LEU A 220 -4.96 -10.25 -17.49
CA LEU A 220 -3.50 -10.34 -17.49
C LEU A 220 -2.89 -9.40 -18.51
N GLY A 221 -1.91 -8.61 -18.10
CA GLY A 221 -1.09 -7.80 -19.00
C GLY A 221 0.33 -8.36 -19.13
N THR A 222 0.88 -8.35 -20.35
CA THR A 222 2.27 -8.72 -20.58
C THR A 222 2.83 -8.09 -21.86
N ALA A 223 4.12 -7.74 -21.82
CA ALA A 223 4.84 -7.19 -22.97
C ALA A 223 5.53 -8.29 -23.81
N PHE A 224 5.65 -8.02 -25.10
CA PHE A 224 6.33 -8.87 -26.09
C PHE A 224 7.16 -8.02 -27.06
N GLU A 225 7.88 -8.71 -27.95
CA GLU A 225 8.77 -8.10 -28.96
C GLU A 225 8.13 -6.98 -29.81
N THR A 226 6.86 -7.14 -30.20
CA THR A 226 6.21 -6.22 -31.14
C THR A 226 4.94 -5.57 -30.61
N ARG A 227 4.50 -5.94 -29.41
CA ARG A 227 3.23 -5.50 -28.84
C ARG A 227 3.13 -5.78 -27.35
N TYR A 228 2.39 -4.92 -26.67
CA TYR A 228 1.78 -5.21 -25.39
C TYR A 228 0.45 -5.96 -25.62
N ILE A 229 0.15 -6.93 -24.77
CA ILE A 229 -1.10 -7.68 -24.81
C ILE A 229 -1.78 -7.57 -23.45
N LEU A 230 -3.03 -7.13 -23.47
CA LEU A 230 -3.98 -7.35 -22.38
C LEU A 230 -4.87 -8.54 -22.76
N TYR A 231 -4.82 -9.56 -21.93
CA TYR A 231 -5.53 -10.81 -22.09
C TYR A 231 -6.68 -10.88 -21.12
N ASP A 232 -7.85 -11.21 -21.64
CA ASP A 232 -9.08 -11.33 -20.89
C ASP A 232 -9.57 -12.78 -20.98
N PHE A 233 -9.89 -13.37 -19.83
CA PHE A 233 -10.20 -14.81 -19.74
C PHE A 233 -11.66 -15.11 -20.07
N GLN A 234 -12.53 -14.11 -19.98
CA GLN A 234 -13.93 -14.19 -20.29
C GLN A 234 -14.06 -14.30 -21.82
N PRO A 235 -15.00 -15.12 -22.34
CA PRO A 235 -15.12 -15.31 -23.77
C PRO A 235 -15.74 -14.09 -24.48
N PRO A 236 -15.31 -13.76 -25.71
CA PRO A 236 -15.94 -12.69 -26.47
C PRO A 236 -17.37 -13.05 -26.87
N THR A 237 -18.22 -12.03 -26.95
CA THR A 237 -19.64 -12.15 -27.30
C THR A 237 -20.01 -11.29 -28.51
N ALA A 238 -21.30 -11.24 -28.86
CA ALA A 238 -21.77 -10.43 -29.98
C ALA A 238 -21.70 -8.92 -29.67
N ASN A 239 -22.01 -8.51 -28.43
CA ASN A 239 -21.92 -7.11 -28.01
C ASN A 239 -20.55 -6.76 -27.44
N CYS A 240 -19.79 -7.74 -26.98
CA CYS A 240 -18.43 -7.59 -26.47
C CYS A 240 -17.44 -8.42 -27.31
N PRO A 241 -17.23 -8.05 -28.59
CA PRO A 241 -16.35 -8.79 -29.48
C PRO A 241 -14.87 -8.62 -29.13
N ALA A 242 -14.08 -9.63 -29.47
CA ALA A 242 -12.62 -9.58 -29.39
C ALA A 242 -12.02 -8.52 -30.34
N TRP A 243 -10.87 -7.97 -29.96
CA TRP A 243 -10.07 -7.04 -30.76
C TRP A 243 -8.75 -7.68 -31.23
N PRO A 244 -8.78 -8.43 -32.35
CA PRO A 244 -7.64 -9.22 -32.81
C PRO A 244 -6.61 -8.42 -33.63
N GLU A 245 -6.86 -7.15 -33.95
CA GLU A 245 -5.91 -6.31 -34.68
C GLU A 245 -5.14 -5.39 -33.73
N VAL A 246 -3.83 -5.22 -33.98
CA VAL A 246 -2.94 -4.43 -33.13
C VAL A 246 -3.23 -2.93 -33.26
N LEU A 247 -3.45 -2.27 -32.12
CA LEU A 247 -3.58 -0.81 -32.03
C LEU A 247 -2.22 -0.15 -32.33
N VAL A 248 -2.25 0.99 -33.03
CA VAL A 248 -1.04 1.73 -33.40
C VAL A 248 -1.20 3.18 -32.98
N GLU A 249 -0.23 3.69 -32.22
CA GLU A 249 -0.21 5.07 -31.75
C GLU A 249 -0.39 6.08 -32.90
N GLY A 250 -1.28 7.05 -32.69
CA GLY A 250 -1.61 8.07 -33.68
C GLY A 250 -2.45 7.58 -34.87
N GLN A 251 -2.94 6.33 -34.85
CA GLN A 251 -3.89 5.80 -35.83
C GLN A 251 -5.26 5.53 -35.18
N PRO A 252 -6.37 5.67 -35.92
CA PRO A 252 -7.68 5.24 -35.41
C PRO A 252 -7.71 3.73 -35.17
N PRO A 253 -8.60 3.23 -34.28
CA PRO A 253 -8.80 1.80 -34.09
C PRO A 253 -9.06 1.10 -35.43
N PRO A 254 -8.43 -0.05 -35.66
CA PRO A 254 -8.50 -0.72 -36.95
C PRO A 254 -9.88 -1.36 -37.14
N ALA A 255 -10.32 -1.53 -38.39
CA ALA A 255 -11.69 -1.95 -38.68
C ALA A 255 -12.02 -3.38 -38.21
N GLY A 256 -11.01 -4.23 -37.98
CA GLY A 256 -11.15 -5.55 -37.38
C GLY A 256 -11.38 -5.52 -35.87
N ASN A 257 -11.32 -4.35 -35.22
CA ASN A 257 -11.66 -4.13 -33.81
C ASN A 257 -13.01 -3.38 -33.73
N PRO A 258 -14.16 -4.08 -33.85
CA PRO A 258 -15.47 -3.45 -33.81
C PRO A 258 -15.80 -2.87 -32.42
N ALA A 259 -16.59 -1.80 -32.40
CA ALA A 259 -17.03 -1.19 -31.14
C ALA A 259 -17.82 -2.18 -30.26
N ARG A 260 -17.54 -2.16 -28.95
CA ARG A 260 -18.27 -2.90 -27.93
C ARG A 260 -19.53 -2.14 -27.50
N ASN A 261 -20.59 -2.84 -27.14
CA ASN A 261 -21.89 -2.29 -26.74
C ASN A 261 -22.43 -2.97 -25.46
N PRO A 262 -21.79 -2.78 -24.29
CA PRO A 262 -22.15 -3.49 -23.05
C PRO A 262 -23.54 -3.11 -22.50
N GLY A 263 -24.05 -1.94 -22.88
CA GLY A 263 -25.28 -1.38 -22.34
C GLY A 263 -25.15 0.13 -22.19
N GLY A 264 -26.00 0.72 -21.34
CA GLY A 264 -25.98 2.14 -21.02
C GLY A 264 -25.57 2.39 -19.57
N SER A 265 -26.26 3.34 -18.92
CA SER A 265 -26.16 3.52 -17.48
C SER A 265 -26.79 2.36 -16.74
N CYS A 266 -26.26 2.04 -15.56
CA CYS A 266 -26.73 0.95 -14.72
C CYS A 266 -26.63 1.31 -13.23
N THR A 267 -27.37 0.56 -12.42
CA THR A 267 -27.26 0.51 -10.95
C THR A 267 -26.99 -0.90 -10.44
N ASP A 268 -27.28 -1.91 -11.26
CA ASP A 268 -26.94 -3.30 -11.04
C ASP A 268 -26.72 -4.02 -12.38
N ASP A 269 -26.21 -5.26 -12.33
CA ASP A 269 -25.91 -6.05 -13.53
C ASP A 269 -27.14 -6.35 -14.40
N ALA A 270 -28.35 -6.30 -13.84
CA ALA A 270 -29.57 -6.58 -14.59
C ALA A 270 -29.93 -5.46 -15.58
N ASP A 271 -29.35 -4.27 -15.41
CA ASP A 271 -29.44 -3.15 -16.36
C ASP A 271 -28.54 -3.34 -17.60
N CYS A 272 -27.58 -4.27 -17.54
CA CYS A 272 -26.58 -4.51 -18.58
C CYS A 272 -26.94 -5.66 -19.52
N THR A 273 -26.18 -5.82 -20.60
CA THR A 273 -26.41 -6.89 -21.58
C THR A 273 -26.24 -8.26 -20.89
N PRO A 274 -27.32 -9.05 -20.73
CA PRO A 274 -27.29 -10.21 -19.83
C PRO A 274 -26.27 -11.27 -20.25
N GLY A 275 -25.33 -11.58 -19.35
CA GLY A 275 -24.28 -12.58 -19.57
C GLY A 275 -23.17 -12.14 -20.54
N GLU A 276 -23.16 -10.87 -20.95
CA GLU A 276 -22.10 -10.28 -21.79
C GLU A 276 -21.44 -9.06 -21.11
N ALA A 277 -22.12 -8.43 -20.16
CA ALA A 277 -21.70 -7.21 -19.50
C ALA A 277 -22.23 -7.16 -18.06
N VAL A 278 -21.55 -6.40 -17.21
CA VAL A 278 -21.88 -6.15 -15.80
C VAL A 278 -21.85 -4.65 -15.50
N CYS A 279 -22.38 -4.25 -14.35
CA CYS A 279 -22.38 -2.85 -13.96
C CYS A 279 -21.08 -2.50 -13.23
N ASN A 280 -20.28 -1.60 -13.80
CA ASN A 280 -19.29 -0.87 -13.02
C ASN A 280 -20.06 0.13 -12.15
N ASN A 281 -20.18 -0.20 -10.85
CA ASN A 281 -20.98 0.56 -9.90
C ASN A 281 -20.37 1.93 -9.54
N LEU A 282 -19.05 2.12 -9.76
CA LEU A 282 -18.41 3.42 -9.57
C LEU A 282 -18.82 4.40 -10.68
N LEU A 283 -18.82 3.92 -11.92
CA LEU A 283 -19.20 4.74 -13.08
C LEU A 283 -20.70 4.80 -13.31
N GLY A 284 -21.47 3.87 -12.73
CA GLY A 284 -22.89 3.68 -13.04
C GLY A 284 -23.09 3.36 -14.52
N LYS A 285 -22.18 2.58 -15.11
CA LYS A 285 -22.16 2.23 -16.53
C LYS A 285 -21.87 0.76 -16.74
N CYS A 286 -22.52 0.20 -17.76
CA CYS A 286 -22.25 -1.17 -18.16
C CYS A 286 -20.87 -1.27 -18.80
N VAL A 287 -20.09 -2.25 -18.35
CA VAL A 287 -18.81 -2.65 -18.92
C VAL A 287 -18.92 -4.06 -19.46
N CYS A 288 -18.20 -4.34 -20.55
CA CYS A 288 -18.20 -5.68 -21.12
C CYS A 288 -17.51 -6.64 -20.16
N LEU A 289 -17.90 -7.92 -20.18
CA LEU A 289 -17.11 -8.95 -19.52
C LEU A 289 -15.81 -9.27 -20.28
N HIS A 290 -15.74 -8.92 -21.57
CA HIS A 290 -14.56 -9.18 -22.40
C HIS A 290 -14.01 -7.89 -23.01
N ASN A 291 -12.81 -7.48 -22.60
CA ASN A 291 -12.14 -6.26 -23.02
C ASN A 291 -10.71 -6.39 -23.55
N ALA A 292 -10.23 -7.59 -23.88
CA ALA A 292 -8.88 -7.81 -24.43
C ALA A 292 -8.51 -6.89 -25.61
N TRP A 293 -7.26 -6.42 -25.60
CA TRP A 293 -6.66 -5.62 -26.68
C TRP A 293 -5.15 -5.85 -26.76
N GLN A 294 -4.55 -5.36 -27.85
CA GLN A 294 -3.10 -5.40 -28.05
C GLN A 294 -2.64 -4.10 -28.71
N SER A 295 -1.53 -3.55 -28.23
CA SER A 295 -0.99 -2.28 -28.70
C SER A 295 0.44 -2.46 -29.18
N ARG A 296 0.79 -1.81 -30.30
CA ARG A 296 2.11 -1.96 -30.93
C ARG A 296 3.18 -1.32 -30.04
N THR A 297 4.22 -2.08 -29.78
CA THR A 297 5.40 -1.66 -29.01
C THR A 297 6.67 -2.18 -29.68
N GLU A 298 7.82 -1.76 -29.18
CA GLU A 298 9.13 -2.23 -29.65
C GLU A 298 9.98 -2.77 -28.49
N ASP A 299 10.29 -4.07 -28.52
CA ASP A 299 11.18 -4.74 -27.56
C ASP A 299 11.93 -5.90 -28.27
N ASP A 300 12.60 -5.63 -29.40
CA ASP A 300 13.29 -6.65 -30.18
C ASP A 300 14.62 -7.09 -29.58
N SER A 301 15.16 -6.28 -28.66
CA SER A 301 16.41 -6.48 -27.96
C SER A 301 16.28 -7.46 -26.79
N SER A 302 15.28 -7.30 -25.92
CA SER A 302 15.11 -8.07 -24.67
C SER A 302 13.97 -9.10 -24.78
N ARG A 303 12.81 -8.64 -25.26
CA ARG A 303 11.54 -9.36 -25.43
C ARG A 303 10.90 -9.82 -24.12
N VAL A 304 11.29 -9.21 -23.00
CA VAL A 304 11.03 -9.72 -21.64
C VAL A 304 10.80 -8.60 -20.61
N THR A 305 10.62 -7.36 -21.06
CA THR A 305 10.31 -6.20 -20.21
C THR A 305 9.03 -6.43 -19.41
N GLY A 306 8.95 -5.90 -18.19
CA GLY A 306 7.71 -5.94 -17.41
C GLY A 306 6.84 -4.70 -17.64
N SER A 307 5.71 -4.67 -16.95
CA SER A 307 4.83 -3.51 -16.77
C SER A 307 4.24 -3.54 -15.36
N SER A 308 3.69 -2.42 -14.93
CA SER A 308 2.83 -2.33 -13.75
C SER A 308 1.45 -1.83 -14.16
N VAL A 309 0.49 -1.97 -13.25
CA VAL A 309 -0.89 -1.50 -13.43
C VAL A 309 -1.35 -0.79 -12.18
N PHE A 310 -2.23 0.19 -12.36
CA PHE A 310 -2.82 0.96 -11.28
C PHE A 310 -4.04 1.73 -11.82
N ASP A 311 -5.13 1.75 -11.06
CA ASP A 311 -6.29 2.60 -11.32
C ASP A 311 -5.98 4.01 -10.80
N PHE A 312 -5.44 4.90 -11.66
CA PHE A 312 -5.06 6.26 -11.25
C PHE A 312 -6.27 7.17 -11.07
N ASN A 313 -7.33 6.91 -11.83
CA ASN A 313 -8.46 7.83 -11.96
C ASN A 313 -9.62 7.48 -10.98
N GLY A 314 -9.54 6.32 -10.31
CA GLY A 314 -10.51 5.82 -9.35
C GLY A 314 -11.83 5.39 -9.98
N ASP A 315 -11.85 5.05 -11.27
CA ASP A 315 -13.02 4.52 -11.96
C ASP A 315 -13.16 3.00 -11.85
N GLY A 316 -12.12 2.38 -11.27
CA GLY A 316 -12.10 0.98 -10.96
C GLY A 316 -11.61 0.07 -12.08
N ALA A 317 -11.15 0.63 -13.19
CA ALA A 317 -10.41 -0.07 -14.22
C ALA A 317 -8.92 0.30 -14.07
N ALA A 318 -8.04 -0.69 -13.96
CA ALA A 318 -6.62 -0.42 -13.85
C ALA A 318 -6.02 0.06 -15.19
N GLU A 319 -5.31 1.19 -15.18
CA GLU A 319 -4.47 1.60 -16.29
C GLU A 319 -3.15 0.81 -16.34
N VAL A 320 -2.54 0.75 -17.52
CA VAL A 320 -1.25 0.07 -17.75
C VAL A 320 -0.12 1.06 -17.88
N ILE A 321 0.94 0.88 -17.08
CA ILE A 321 2.16 1.68 -17.16
C ILE A 321 3.28 0.84 -17.76
N TYR A 322 3.81 1.27 -18.90
CA TYR A 322 4.79 0.48 -19.65
C TYR A 322 5.84 1.36 -20.34
N ASN A 323 7.10 0.93 -20.27
CA ASN A 323 8.20 1.54 -21.00
C ASN A 323 8.78 0.51 -21.97
N ASP A 324 8.74 0.80 -23.27
CA ASP A 324 9.37 -0.05 -24.29
C ASP A 324 10.76 0.48 -24.65
N GLU A 325 11.31 0.09 -25.80
CA GLU A 325 12.65 0.57 -26.21
C GLU A 325 12.68 2.06 -26.56
N CYS A 326 11.54 2.64 -26.92
CA CYS A 326 11.44 3.96 -27.50
C CYS A 326 10.67 4.95 -26.63
N ARG A 327 9.65 4.46 -25.90
CA ARG A 327 8.60 5.28 -25.31
C ARG A 327 8.08 4.70 -24.01
N PHE A 328 7.87 5.62 -23.07
CA PHE A 328 7.03 5.42 -21.91
C PHE A 328 5.58 5.71 -22.28
N ARG A 329 4.65 4.86 -21.84
CA ARG A 329 3.20 4.98 -22.12
C ARG A 329 2.35 4.62 -20.92
N ILE A 330 1.20 5.29 -20.85
CA ILE A 330 0.06 4.91 -20.00
C ILE A 330 -1.10 4.54 -20.94
N TYR A 331 -1.65 3.34 -20.76
CA TYR A 331 -2.82 2.88 -21.51
C TYR A 331 -4.05 2.79 -20.62
N ASP A 332 -5.20 3.17 -21.18
CA ASP A 332 -6.51 2.83 -20.66
C ASP A 332 -6.68 1.30 -20.63
N GLY A 333 -7.05 0.74 -19.48
CA GLY A 333 -7.16 -0.70 -19.28
C GLY A 333 -8.26 -1.34 -20.13
N THR A 334 -9.37 -0.65 -20.37
CA THR A 334 -10.53 -1.20 -21.05
C THR A 334 -10.36 -1.21 -22.58
N THR A 335 -9.75 -0.17 -23.12
CA THR A 335 -9.72 0.12 -24.56
C THR A 335 -8.31 0.07 -25.16
N GLY A 336 -7.26 0.15 -24.36
CA GLY A 336 -5.89 0.29 -24.86
C GLY A 336 -5.62 1.65 -25.52
N GLU A 337 -6.49 2.64 -25.30
CA GLU A 337 -6.21 4.03 -25.66
C GLU A 337 -4.93 4.49 -24.95
N ILE A 338 -4.05 5.17 -25.69
CA ILE A 338 -2.82 5.73 -25.13
C ILE A 338 -3.18 7.07 -24.49
N LEU A 339 -3.28 7.09 -23.16
CA LEU A 339 -3.59 8.27 -22.35
C LEU A 339 -2.39 9.20 -22.25
N PHE A 340 -1.18 8.64 -22.21
CA PHE A 340 0.08 9.38 -22.17
C PHE A 340 1.17 8.67 -22.96
N SER A 341 2.07 9.43 -23.60
CA SER A 341 3.23 8.91 -24.35
C SER A 341 4.36 9.93 -24.39
N GLU A 342 5.55 9.52 -23.98
CA GLU A 342 6.78 10.33 -24.04
C GLU A 342 7.96 9.49 -24.54
N PRO A 343 8.87 10.05 -25.36
CA PRO A 343 10.15 9.40 -25.67
C PRO A 343 10.93 9.04 -24.40
N SER A 344 11.19 7.75 -24.21
CA SER A 344 12.01 7.24 -23.09
C SER A 344 12.75 6.01 -23.59
N GLU A 345 14.07 6.09 -23.67
CA GLU A 345 14.86 5.01 -24.22
C GLU A 345 15.24 4.00 -23.14
N SER A 346 14.97 2.73 -23.43
CA SER A 346 15.56 1.63 -22.69
C SER A 346 16.13 0.62 -23.69
N ARG A 347 17.28 0.03 -23.33
CA ARG A 347 17.67 -1.24 -23.96
C ARG A 347 16.70 -2.37 -23.63
N THR A 348 15.82 -2.17 -22.66
CA THR A 348 14.91 -3.16 -22.11
C THR A 348 15.60 -4.39 -21.50
N ARG A 349 15.11 -4.82 -20.33
CA ARG A 349 15.48 -6.10 -19.70
C ARG A 349 14.28 -6.74 -19.02
N VAL A 350 14.14 -6.47 -17.73
CA VAL A 350 13.08 -7.01 -16.87
C VAL A 350 12.56 -5.92 -15.94
N GLU A 351 13.05 -4.69 -16.09
CA GLU A 351 12.52 -3.53 -15.42
C GLU A 351 11.08 -3.25 -15.84
N TYR A 352 10.40 -2.49 -15.00
CA TYR A 352 9.09 -1.94 -15.28
C TYR A 352 8.87 -0.72 -14.35
N PRO A 353 7.99 0.23 -14.73
CA PRO A 353 7.63 1.37 -13.88
C PRO A 353 6.99 0.93 -12.56
N VAL A 354 7.23 1.64 -11.47
CA VAL A 354 6.63 1.39 -10.15
C VAL A 354 5.65 2.50 -9.83
N VAL A 355 4.53 2.16 -9.20
CA VAL A 355 3.58 3.16 -8.67
C VAL A 355 3.69 3.18 -7.15
N ALA A 356 3.98 4.33 -6.55
CA ALA A 356 4.04 4.49 -5.11
C ALA A 356 3.89 5.97 -4.73
N ASP A 357 3.34 6.23 -3.55
CA ASP A 357 3.43 7.54 -2.88
C ASP A 357 4.88 7.72 -2.37
N VAL A 358 5.69 8.53 -3.04
CA VAL A 358 7.12 8.66 -2.74
C VAL A 358 7.50 9.94 -2.01
N ASP A 359 6.62 10.94 -2.01
CA ASP A 359 6.83 12.19 -1.26
C ASP A 359 5.91 12.34 -0.04
N ASN A 360 5.04 11.35 0.20
CA ASN A 360 4.19 11.21 1.38
C ASN A 360 3.13 12.33 1.46
N ASP A 361 2.59 12.75 0.33
CA ASP A 361 1.39 13.60 0.25
C ASP A 361 0.08 12.79 0.26
N GLY A 362 0.15 11.49 -0.03
CA GLY A 362 -0.98 10.57 -0.02
C GLY A 362 -1.49 10.22 -1.42
N ASN A 363 -0.97 10.81 -2.48
CA ASN A 363 -1.30 10.50 -3.87
C ASN A 363 -0.24 9.60 -4.51
N ALA A 364 -0.54 9.09 -5.70
CA ALA A 364 0.38 8.19 -6.40
C ALA A 364 1.41 8.95 -7.21
N GLU A 365 2.65 8.45 -7.23
CA GLU A 365 3.64 8.79 -8.25
C GLU A 365 4.07 7.56 -9.04
N ILE A 366 4.56 7.80 -10.25
CA ILE A 366 5.25 6.81 -11.07
C ILE A 366 6.76 7.00 -10.96
N VAL A 367 7.46 5.94 -10.59
CA VAL A 367 8.92 5.88 -10.58
C VAL A 367 9.40 4.92 -11.67
N PHE A 368 10.24 5.39 -12.58
CA PHE A 368 10.79 4.52 -13.62
C PHE A 368 12.22 4.92 -14.00
N CYS A 369 12.91 4.02 -14.71
CA CYS A 369 14.25 4.26 -15.20
C CYS A 369 14.28 4.46 -16.72
N THR A 370 15.16 5.35 -17.14
CA THR A 370 15.40 5.73 -18.53
C THR A 370 16.92 5.71 -18.80
N THR A 371 17.31 5.45 -20.03
CA THR A 371 18.70 5.31 -20.45
C THR A 371 18.95 6.04 -21.76
N THR A 372 20.23 6.29 -22.07
CA THR A 372 20.63 6.75 -23.41
C THR A 372 21.47 5.68 -24.13
N GLU A 373 21.15 4.39 -23.93
CA GLU A 373 21.85 3.29 -24.63
C GLU A 373 21.38 3.23 -26.09
N SER A 374 21.89 4.15 -26.90
CA SER A 374 21.41 4.35 -28.27
C SER A 374 21.61 3.14 -29.19
N GLY A 375 20.56 2.82 -29.94
CA GLY A 375 20.61 1.91 -31.10
C GLY A 375 19.71 0.67 -31.06
N PHE A 376 18.77 0.58 -30.12
CA PHE A 376 17.74 -0.47 -30.10
C PHE A 376 16.41 0.06 -30.64
N CYS A 377 16.01 1.25 -30.22
CA CYS A 377 14.81 1.90 -30.73
C CYS A 377 14.88 2.20 -32.25
N SER A 378 13.83 1.82 -33.00
CA SER A 378 13.67 2.14 -34.42
C SER A 378 13.16 3.56 -34.68
N GLU A 379 12.65 4.25 -33.66
CA GLU A 379 12.28 5.66 -33.74
C GLU A 379 13.52 6.55 -33.62
N ASN A 380 13.68 7.50 -34.55
CA ASN A 380 14.80 8.45 -34.56
C ASN A 380 14.57 9.59 -33.53
N LEU A 381 14.60 9.25 -32.24
CA LEU A 381 14.30 10.15 -31.12
C LEU A 381 15.52 10.43 -30.23
N ASP A 382 16.74 10.01 -30.61
CA ASP A 382 17.98 10.15 -29.80
C ASP A 382 18.18 11.51 -29.12
N SER A 383 17.75 12.61 -29.74
CA SER A 383 17.91 13.96 -29.18
C SER A 383 16.90 14.31 -28.07
N GLN A 384 15.91 13.46 -27.83
CA GLN A 384 14.84 13.62 -26.83
C GLN A 384 15.08 12.75 -25.60
N TYR A 385 15.91 11.70 -25.71
CA TYR A 385 16.17 10.80 -24.60
C TYR A 385 17.03 11.42 -23.49
N ASN A 386 16.81 10.93 -22.28
CA ASN A 386 17.52 11.26 -21.06
C ASN A 386 18.00 9.97 -20.37
N ALA A 387 18.75 10.08 -19.28
CA ALA A 387 19.19 8.92 -18.50
C ALA A 387 19.02 9.20 -17.01
N GLY A 388 18.57 8.18 -16.26
CA GLY A 388 18.43 8.26 -14.82
C GLY A 388 17.20 7.55 -14.29
N ILE A 389 16.72 8.04 -13.15
CA ILE A 389 15.45 7.68 -12.55
C ILE A 389 14.57 8.92 -12.65
N GLU A 390 13.35 8.73 -13.12
CA GLU A 390 12.32 9.75 -13.16
C GLU A 390 11.22 9.42 -12.15
N VAL A 391 10.64 10.48 -11.59
CA VAL A 391 9.52 10.42 -10.65
C VAL A 391 8.49 11.43 -11.14
N TRP A 392 7.32 10.94 -11.52
CA TRP A 392 6.24 11.76 -12.06
C TRP A 392 5.00 11.63 -11.18
N GLY A 393 4.41 12.75 -10.81
CA GLY A 393 3.07 12.82 -10.20
C GLY A 393 2.13 13.62 -11.10
N ASP A 394 0.84 13.56 -10.80
CA ASP A 394 -0.15 14.40 -11.49
C ASP A 394 0.06 15.88 -11.14
N ALA A 395 0.02 16.76 -12.14
CA ALA A 395 0.23 18.19 -11.92
C ALA A 395 -0.91 18.86 -11.13
N SER A 396 -2.09 18.24 -11.13
CA SER A 396 -3.24 18.64 -10.32
C SER A 396 -3.40 17.81 -9.05
N ASP A 397 -2.49 16.87 -8.79
CA ASP A 397 -2.51 16.02 -7.61
C ASP A 397 -3.81 15.21 -7.45
N THR A 398 -4.33 14.70 -8.59
CA THR A 398 -5.64 14.00 -8.65
C THR A 398 -5.55 12.48 -8.79
N TRP A 399 -4.34 11.94 -8.92
CA TRP A 399 -4.14 10.50 -8.97
C TRP A 399 -4.47 9.92 -7.60
N VAL A 400 -5.30 8.87 -7.59
CA VAL A 400 -5.73 8.27 -6.32
C VAL A 400 -4.55 7.77 -5.51
N SER A 401 -4.78 7.68 -4.21
CA SER A 401 -3.78 7.29 -3.25
C SER A 401 -3.13 5.93 -3.55
N ALA A 402 -1.80 5.89 -3.46
CA ALA A 402 -1.00 4.67 -3.57
C ALA A 402 -0.30 4.36 -2.24
N ARG A 403 0.19 3.12 -2.13
CA ARG A 403 1.07 2.73 -1.04
C ARG A 403 2.45 3.35 -1.24
N ARG A 404 3.17 3.61 -0.15
CA ARG A 404 4.53 4.18 -0.16
C ARG A 404 5.62 3.14 -0.40
N ILE A 405 5.23 1.92 -0.76
CA ILE A 405 6.12 0.77 -0.77
C ILE A 405 5.91 -0.11 -1.99
N TRP A 406 7.02 -0.39 -2.67
CA TRP A 406 7.15 -1.41 -3.69
C TRP A 406 8.50 -2.10 -3.50
N ASN A 407 8.55 -3.13 -2.65
CA ASN A 407 9.83 -3.64 -2.14
C ASN A 407 10.53 -4.65 -3.07
N GLN A 408 9.85 -5.20 -4.07
CA GLN A 408 10.38 -6.28 -4.92
C GLN A 408 9.76 -6.34 -6.33
N HIS A 409 10.40 -7.09 -7.23
CA HIS A 409 9.94 -7.24 -8.62
C HIS A 409 8.57 -7.94 -8.72
N SER A 410 8.36 -8.96 -7.89
CA SER A 410 7.10 -9.69 -7.80
C SER A 410 6.22 -9.11 -6.70
N TYR A 411 6.05 -7.79 -6.70
CA TYR A 411 5.23 -7.08 -5.72
C TYR A 411 3.76 -7.49 -5.85
N HIS A 412 3.14 -7.70 -4.70
CA HIS A 412 1.73 -7.93 -4.50
C HIS A 412 1.43 -7.47 -3.07
N VAL A 413 0.25 -6.92 -2.83
CA VAL A 413 0.00 -6.08 -1.65
C VAL A 413 0.37 -6.75 -0.32
N THR A 414 0.08 -8.04 -0.16
CA THR A 414 0.23 -8.78 1.10
C THR A 414 1.68 -9.11 1.46
N ASN A 415 2.62 -9.06 0.51
CA ASN A 415 4.01 -9.48 0.70
C ASN A 415 4.80 -8.57 1.66
N ILE A 416 4.36 -7.33 1.82
CA ILE A 416 5.02 -6.32 2.62
C ILE A 416 4.00 -5.38 3.26
N THR A 417 4.18 -5.05 4.52
CA THR A 417 3.35 -4.02 5.18
C THR A 417 3.78 -2.62 4.76
N GLU A 418 2.89 -1.64 4.97
CA GLU A 418 3.14 -0.21 4.73
C GLU A 418 4.31 0.36 5.54
N SER A 419 4.71 -0.33 6.61
CA SER A 419 5.86 0.00 7.46
C SER A 419 7.17 -0.68 7.03
N ALA A 420 7.19 -1.29 5.83
CA ALA A 420 8.30 -2.09 5.32
C ALA A 420 8.65 -3.33 6.17
N ARG A 421 7.71 -3.83 6.97
CA ARG A 421 7.83 -5.12 7.66
C ARG A 421 7.34 -6.26 6.76
N VAL A 422 8.18 -7.28 6.56
CA VAL A 422 7.80 -8.56 5.94
C VAL A 422 6.96 -9.36 6.95
N PRO A 423 5.76 -9.82 6.59
CA PRO A 423 4.96 -10.69 7.46
C PRO A 423 5.71 -11.98 7.83
N LEU A 424 5.44 -12.51 9.03
CA LEU A 424 5.94 -13.83 9.41
C LEU A 424 5.18 -14.94 8.66
N HIS A 425 3.87 -14.76 8.53
CA HIS A 425 3.00 -15.51 7.65
C HIS A 425 2.29 -14.48 6.77
N GLU A 426 2.52 -14.59 5.47
CA GLU A 426 1.88 -13.72 4.51
C GLU A 426 0.40 -14.10 4.37
N PRO A 427 -0.55 -13.15 4.46
CA PRO A 427 -1.92 -13.40 4.04
C PRO A 427 -1.97 -13.75 2.55
N GLU A 428 -2.77 -14.74 2.19
CA GLU A 428 -2.98 -15.15 0.80
C GLU A 428 -3.57 -14.01 -0.04
N SER A 429 -2.82 -13.49 -1.03
CA SER A 429 -3.14 -12.24 -1.74
C SER A 429 -4.48 -12.27 -2.50
N TRP A 430 -4.94 -13.45 -2.88
CA TRP A 430 -6.18 -13.67 -3.64
C TRP A 430 -7.43 -13.76 -2.75
N LEU A 431 -7.29 -13.80 -1.42
CA LEU A 431 -8.42 -13.85 -0.50
C LEU A 431 -8.89 -12.47 -0.05
N SER A 432 -10.13 -12.42 0.42
CA SER A 432 -10.69 -11.21 1.02
C SER A 432 -10.41 -11.10 2.52
N TYR A 433 -9.91 -9.94 2.97
CA TYR A 433 -9.66 -9.64 4.39
C TYR A 433 -10.39 -8.38 4.81
N ASN A 434 -11.30 -8.48 5.78
CA ASN A 434 -12.12 -7.35 6.24
C ASN A 434 -12.84 -6.61 5.08
N GLY A 435 -13.33 -7.38 4.11
CA GLY A 435 -13.98 -6.85 2.90
C GLY A 435 -13.02 -6.42 1.78
N ARG A 436 -11.70 -6.47 1.98
CA ARG A 436 -10.67 -6.07 1.00
C ARG A 436 -10.24 -7.24 0.16
N LEU A 437 -10.30 -7.10 -1.16
CA LEU A 437 -9.73 -8.06 -2.10
C LEU A 437 -8.46 -7.46 -2.72
N TYR A 438 -7.33 -8.17 -2.61
CA TYR A 438 -6.03 -7.71 -3.12
C TYR A 438 -5.54 -8.51 -4.32
N ASN A 439 -6.44 -9.25 -4.98
CA ASN A 439 -6.17 -10.26 -6.01
C ASN A 439 -5.51 -9.68 -7.27
N SER A 440 -4.29 -9.17 -7.12
CA SER A 440 -3.55 -8.38 -8.08
C SER A 440 -2.06 -8.61 -7.91
N TYR A 441 -1.31 -8.35 -8.98
CA TYR A 441 0.11 -8.69 -9.06
C TYR A 441 0.85 -7.67 -9.92
N ARG A 442 1.92 -7.07 -9.40
CA ARG A 442 2.53 -5.83 -9.92
C ARG A 442 1.50 -4.70 -10.06
N SER A 443 0.68 -4.59 -9.02
CA SER A 443 -0.32 -3.55 -8.84
C SER A 443 -0.41 -3.13 -7.37
N ASN A 444 -0.93 -1.93 -7.14
CA ASN A 444 -1.36 -1.48 -5.81
C ASN A 444 -2.84 -1.84 -5.56
N PRO A 445 -3.33 -1.74 -4.31
CA PRO A 445 -4.75 -1.91 -4.03
C PRO A 445 -5.59 -0.92 -4.85
N ARG A 446 -6.75 -1.35 -5.34
CA ARG A 446 -7.70 -0.45 -6.02
C ARG A 446 -8.41 0.45 -5.02
N ASN A 447 -8.74 1.66 -5.45
CA ASN A 447 -9.45 2.64 -4.63
C ASN A 447 -10.99 2.51 -4.71
N TYR A 448 -11.53 1.29 -4.81
CA TYR A 448 -12.99 1.09 -4.98
C TYR A 448 -13.85 1.47 -3.77
N ALA A 449 -13.24 1.64 -2.60
CA ALA A 449 -13.84 2.03 -1.32
C ALA A 449 -12.73 2.26 -0.28
N TRP A 450 -11.50 2.54 -0.73
CA TRP A 450 -10.28 2.26 0.04
C TRP A 450 -9.30 3.43 -0.04
N GLY A 451 -9.85 4.64 0.02
CA GLY A 451 -9.14 5.89 0.10
C GLY A 451 -8.92 6.28 1.57
N PRO A 452 -8.42 7.48 1.82
CA PRO A 452 -8.67 8.12 3.11
C PRO A 452 -10.18 8.30 3.38
N ASP A 453 -10.54 8.46 4.64
CA ASP A 453 -11.91 8.78 5.09
C ASP A 453 -11.80 9.78 6.24
N LEU A 454 -11.68 11.06 5.88
CA LEU A 454 -11.55 12.17 6.79
C LEU A 454 -12.92 12.58 7.31
N GLU A 455 -13.15 12.30 8.59
CA GLU A 455 -14.35 12.77 9.28
C GLU A 455 -13.98 13.67 10.47
N PRO A 456 -14.67 14.80 10.67
CA PRO A 456 -14.57 15.58 11.88
C PRO A 456 -15.28 14.81 13.02
N THR A 457 -14.62 14.73 14.16
CA THR A 457 -15.08 14.01 15.36
C THR A 457 -14.87 14.88 16.60
N GLY A 458 -15.71 14.70 17.62
CA GLY A 458 -15.48 15.31 18.93
C GLY A 458 -15.33 16.83 18.92
N VAL A 459 -16.18 17.57 18.19
CA VAL A 459 -16.10 19.04 18.19
C VAL A 459 -16.46 19.58 19.57
N GLN A 460 -15.47 20.17 20.24
CA GLN A 460 -15.57 20.78 21.57
C GLN A 460 -15.45 22.31 21.46
N LEU A 461 -16.22 23.00 22.30
CA LEU A 461 -16.26 24.46 22.35
C LEU A 461 -15.93 24.91 23.77
N THR A 462 -14.80 25.58 23.94
CA THR A 462 -14.39 26.19 25.22
C THR A 462 -14.24 27.69 25.08
N SER A 463 -14.07 28.38 26.20
CA SER A 463 -13.84 29.83 26.21
C SER A 463 -12.58 30.13 27.00
N PRO A 464 -11.54 30.69 26.37
CA PRO A 464 -10.29 31.00 27.05
C PRO A 464 -10.52 31.81 28.33
N GLY A 465 -10.00 31.29 29.45
CA GLY A 465 -10.09 31.96 30.75
C GLY A 465 -11.47 31.90 31.42
N VAL A 466 -12.36 31.02 30.97
CA VAL A 466 -13.65 30.73 31.60
C VAL A 466 -13.78 29.21 31.80
N ALA A 467 -14.24 28.78 32.97
CA ALA A 467 -14.36 27.35 33.30
C ALA A 467 -15.39 26.61 32.43
N CYS A 468 -15.21 25.29 32.25
CA CYS A 468 -16.13 24.42 31.51
C CYS A 468 -17.59 24.66 31.90
N GLY A 469 -18.46 24.75 30.89
CA GLY A 469 -19.89 24.99 31.03
C GLY A 469 -20.31 26.47 31.04
N GLN A 470 -19.45 27.36 30.56
CA GLN A 470 -19.75 28.76 30.27
C GLN A 470 -19.15 29.16 28.92
N LEU A 471 -19.76 30.14 28.24
CA LEU A 471 -19.23 30.72 27.00
C LEU A 471 -18.95 32.22 27.16
N ALA A 472 -17.84 32.66 26.59
CA ALA A 472 -17.50 34.06 26.35
C ALA A 472 -17.69 34.41 24.86
N ASN A 473 -17.44 35.66 24.48
CA ASN A 473 -17.49 36.06 23.06
C ASN A 473 -16.33 35.48 22.23
N THR A 474 -15.26 35.06 22.90
CA THR A 474 -14.13 34.35 22.29
C THR A 474 -14.23 32.89 22.70
N ILE A 475 -14.21 32.00 21.72
CA ILE A 475 -14.25 30.56 21.93
C ILE A 475 -13.05 29.91 21.26
N ASP A 476 -12.57 28.82 21.85
CA ASP A 476 -11.70 27.87 21.17
C ASP A 476 -12.57 26.73 20.63
N ILE A 477 -12.31 26.33 19.39
CA ILE A 477 -12.97 25.24 18.70
C ILE A 477 -11.91 24.14 18.56
N THR A 478 -12.08 23.06 19.32
CA THR A 478 -11.24 21.87 19.25
C THR A 478 -12.00 20.80 18.47
N VAL A 479 -11.36 20.15 17.50
CA VAL A 479 -11.94 19.09 16.68
C VAL A 479 -10.92 17.99 16.43
N GLY A 480 -11.31 16.73 16.54
CA GLY A 480 -10.52 15.61 16.08
C GLY A 480 -10.79 15.33 14.61
N ILE A 481 -9.76 15.33 13.76
CA ILE A 481 -9.86 14.87 12.38
C ILE A 481 -9.41 13.42 12.35
N ARG A 482 -10.37 12.51 12.16
CA ARG A 482 -10.14 11.08 12.08
C ARG A 482 -9.97 10.70 10.61
N ASN A 483 -9.01 9.82 10.34
CA ASN A 483 -8.97 9.09 9.08
C ASN A 483 -9.49 7.66 9.34
N SER A 484 -10.75 7.41 9.01
CA SER A 484 -11.41 6.10 9.10
C SER A 484 -11.08 5.18 7.92
N GLY A 485 -10.33 5.70 6.95
CA GLY A 485 -9.95 5.03 5.71
C GLY A 485 -8.62 4.29 5.84
N ASP A 486 -8.17 3.73 4.73
CA ASP A 486 -7.04 2.81 4.69
C ASP A 486 -5.75 3.41 4.17
N LEU A 487 -5.83 4.62 3.62
CA LEU A 487 -4.71 5.33 3.06
C LEU A 487 -4.41 6.55 3.90
N ARG A 488 -3.13 6.77 4.14
CA ARG A 488 -2.65 7.93 4.90
C ARG A 488 -2.95 9.18 4.08
N VAL A 489 -3.43 10.21 4.77
CA VAL A 489 -3.54 11.56 4.21
C VAL A 489 -2.28 12.33 4.56
N GLY A 490 -1.70 13.04 3.60
CA GLY A 490 -0.60 13.96 3.82
C GLY A 490 -0.98 15.20 4.64
N PRO A 491 -0.02 16.07 4.99
CA PRO A 491 -0.33 17.42 5.44
C PRO A 491 -0.88 18.26 4.27
N GLY A 492 -1.61 19.33 4.57
CA GLY A 492 -2.11 20.29 3.55
C GLY A 492 -3.63 20.35 3.44
N VAL A 493 -4.36 19.37 3.97
CA VAL A 493 -5.82 19.34 3.93
C VAL A 493 -6.42 20.49 4.75
N VAL A 494 -7.42 21.16 4.16
CA VAL A 494 -8.07 22.34 4.76
C VAL A 494 -9.29 21.92 5.60
N VAL A 495 -9.29 22.33 6.86
CA VAL A 495 -10.45 22.29 7.76
C VAL A 495 -11.08 23.68 7.81
N ALA A 496 -12.35 23.80 7.39
CA ALA A 496 -13.10 25.06 7.36
C ALA A 496 -14.19 25.10 8.45
N PHE A 497 -14.52 26.31 8.90
CA PHE A 497 -15.49 26.55 9.98
C PHE A 497 -16.59 27.51 9.52
N THR A 498 -17.84 27.06 9.56
CA THR A 498 -19.02 27.85 9.14
C THR A 498 -19.96 28.07 10.33
N GLY A 499 -20.39 29.32 10.55
CA GLY A 499 -21.35 29.66 11.60
C GLY A 499 -22.77 29.87 11.05
N THR A 500 -23.78 29.46 11.82
CA THR A 500 -25.19 29.77 11.53
C THR A 500 -25.83 30.56 12.66
N TRP A 501 -26.44 31.71 12.32
CA TRP A 501 -27.21 32.58 13.21
C TRP A 501 -28.70 32.54 12.80
N ASN A 502 -29.47 31.71 13.47
CA ASN A 502 -30.88 31.40 13.18
C ASN A 502 -31.77 32.65 13.24
N ALA A 503 -31.55 33.52 14.24
CA ALA A 503 -32.39 34.71 14.41
C ALA A 503 -32.22 35.73 13.28
N GLN A 504 -31.07 35.73 12.62
CA GLN A 504 -30.72 36.62 11.51
C GLN A 504 -30.88 35.93 10.15
N GLY A 505 -31.01 34.60 10.13
CA GLY A 505 -31.04 33.81 8.89
C GLY A 505 -29.73 33.88 8.12
N ILE A 506 -28.59 33.94 8.83
CA ILE A 506 -27.25 34.06 8.26
C ILE A 506 -26.51 32.73 8.46
N THR A 507 -25.93 32.21 7.39
CA THR A 507 -24.94 31.13 7.44
C THR A 507 -23.74 31.57 6.60
N GLU A 508 -22.58 31.72 7.23
CA GLU A 508 -21.37 32.22 6.58
C GLU A 508 -20.10 31.65 7.25
N PRO A 509 -18.94 31.62 6.57
CA PRO A 509 -17.68 31.25 7.17
C PRO A 509 -17.37 32.12 8.40
N LEU A 510 -16.91 31.48 9.48
CA LEU A 510 -16.33 32.20 10.61
C LEU A 510 -15.11 32.98 10.12
N LYS A 511 -14.85 34.15 10.70
CA LYS A 511 -13.74 35.01 10.29
C LYS A 511 -12.62 35.06 11.31
N ASP A 512 -11.39 35.15 10.84
CA ASP A 512 -10.23 35.49 11.66
C ASP A 512 -10.19 37.01 11.97
N SER A 513 -9.22 37.43 12.78
CA SER A 513 -9.03 38.85 13.15
C SER A 513 -8.68 39.79 11.97
N GLN A 514 -8.34 39.22 10.81
CA GLN A 514 -7.99 39.94 9.58
C GLN A 514 -9.17 40.00 8.59
N GLY A 515 -10.27 39.29 8.89
CA GLY A 515 -11.46 39.20 8.04
C GLY A 515 -11.39 38.11 6.96
N ASN A 516 -10.38 37.24 7.01
CA ASN A 516 -10.33 36.04 6.15
C ASN A 516 -11.21 34.93 6.73
N ASP A 517 -11.55 33.94 5.92
CA ASP A 517 -12.22 32.73 6.40
C ASP A 517 -11.33 32.02 7.41
N LEU A 518 -11.89 31.67 8.57
CA LEU A 518 -11.22 30.90 9.59
C LEU A 518 -11.07 29.47 9.07
N GLN A 519 -9.83 29.06 8.90
CA GLN A 519 -9.45 27.73 8.40
C GLN A 519 -8.23 27.24 9.16
N TYR A 520 -8.07 25.93 9.22
CA TYR A 520 -6.85 25.27 9.66
C TYR A 520 -6.32 24.37 8.55
N VAL A 521 -5.03 24.43 8.26
CA VAL A 521 -4.39 23.52 7.30
C VAL A 521 -3.66 22.45 8.09
N LEU A 522 -4.00 21.18 7.88
CA LEU A 522 -3.34 20.07 8.57
C LEU A 522 -1.82 20.14 8.33
N GLN A 523 -1.05 20.15 9.41
CA GLN A 523 0.42 20.23 9.34
C GLN A 523 1.09 18.85 9.37
N ASN A 524 0.34 17.86 9.83
CA ASN A 524 0.82 16.50 10.02
C ASN A 524 -0.08 15.53 9.23
N PRO A 525 0.49 14.44 8.69
CA PRO A 525 -0.30 13.42 8.02
C PRO A 525 -1.19 12.67 9.01
N VAL A 526 -2.37 12.27 8.55
CA VAL A 526 -3.35 11.47 9.31
C VAL A 526 -3.25 10.02 8.84
N ALA A 527 -2.69 9.16 9.68
CA ALA A 527 -2.55 7.73 9.38
C ALA A 527 -3.92 7.02 9.34
N PRO A 528 -4.04 5.86 8.66
CA PRO A 528 -5.23 5.02 8.73
C PRO A 528 -5.63 4.68 10.17
N GLY A 529 -6.90 4.89 10.52
CA GLY A 529 -7.43 4.77 11.88
C GLY A 529 -6.94 5.83 12.88
N GLY A 530 -6.09 6.75 12.44
CA GLY A 530 -5.51 7.81 13.24
C GLY A 530 -6.44 8.99 13.42
N VAL A 531 -6.15 9.81 14.44
CA VAL A 531 -6.85 11.06 14.70
C VAL A 531 -5.82 12.15 14.96
N VAL A 532 -6.00 13.33 14.37
CA VAL A 532 -5.23 14.54 14.68
C VAL A 532 -6.17 15.56 15.30
N ILE A 533 -5.82 16.08 16.47
CA ILE A 533 -6.59 17.14 17.12
C ILE A 533 -6.16 18.51 16.58
N VAL A 534 -7.17 19.32 16.26
CA VAL A 534 -7.04 20.64 15.66
C VAL A 534 -7.73 21.65 16.56
N LYS A 535 -7.06 22.77 16.85
CA LYS A 535 -7.61 23.84 17.69
C LYS A 535 -7.50 25.19 16.99
N VAL A 536 -8.62 25.90 16.87
CA VAL A 536 -8.68 27.28 16.35
C VAL A 536 -9.42 28.19 17.31
N GLN A 537 -9.09 29.47 17.30
CA GLN A 537 -9.77 30.47 18.13
C GLN A 537 -10.68 31.36 17.27
N TYR A 538 -11.89 31.60 17.74
CA TYR A 538 -12.89 32.44 17.11
C TYR A 538 -13.39 33.55 18.05
N ASP A 539 -13.51 34.78 17.54
CA ASP A 539 -14.13 35.89 18.26
C ASP A 539 -15.42 36.32 17.53
N ALA A 540 -16.52 36.36 18.27
CA ALA A 540 -17.83 36.83 17.80
C ALA A 540 -17.79 38.20 17.09
N ALA A 541 -16.84 39.06 17.44
CA ALA A 541 -16.64 40.37 16.80
C ALA A 541 -16.16 40.28 15.35
N ASN A 542 -15.64 39.14 14.91
CA ASN A 542 -15.08 38.97 13.56
C ASN A 542 -16.17 38.80 12.48
N ASN A 543 -17.40 38.42 12.85
CA ASN A 543 -18.54 38.33 11.93
C ASN A 543 -19.58 39.43 12.19
N THR A 544 -20.35 39.79 11.16
CA THR A 544 -21.24 40.95 11.19
C THR A 544 -22.51 40.80 12.07
N PRO A 545 -22.81 39.64 12.72
CA PRO A 545 -23.73 39.64 13.85
C PRO A 545 -23.14 40.13 15.18
N GLY A 546 -21.81 40.15 15.34
CA GLY A 546 -21.14 40.59 16.59
C GLY A 546 -21.48 39.74 17.82
N THR A 547 -22.00 38.53 17.61
CA THR A 547 -22.46 37.56 18.61
C THR A 547 -22.04 36.18 18.15
N LEU A 548 -21.87 35.23 19.08
CA LEU A 548 -21.61 33.84 18.72
C LEU A 548 -22.74 33.28 17.83
N PRO A 549 -22.41 32.39 16.87
CA PRO A 549 -23.44 31.68 16.10
C PRO A 549 -24.27 30.76 17.00
N ASP A 550 -25.42 30.32 16.53
CA ASP A 550 -26.24 29.30 17.21
C ASP A 550 -25.69 27.88 16.97
N SER A 551 -24.97 27.67 15.86
CA SER A 551 -24.28 26.41 15.55
C SER A 551 -23.05 26.65 14.69
N ILE A 552 -22.07 25.75 14.81
CA ILE A 552 -20.85 25.71 13.99
C ILE A 552 -20.84 24.40 13.23
N GLU A 553 -20.60 24.48 11.93
CA GLU A 553 -20.25 23.35 11.08
C GLU A 553 -18.75 23.36 10.83
N VAL A 554 -18.11 22.23 11.09
CA VAL A 554 -16.72 21.96 10.74
C VAL A 554 -16.73 21.07 9.51
N THR A 555 -15.95 21.43 8.50
CA THR A 555 -15.78 20.64 7.27
C THR A 555 -14.30 20.35 7.07
N VAL A 556 -13.90 19.09 7.14
CA VAL A 556 -12.58 18.64 6.70
C VAL A 556 -12.58 18.45 5.19
N ASP A 557 -11.39 18.51 4.59
CA ASP A 557 -11.20 18.54 3.15
C ASP A 557 -12.12 19.52 2.42
N ALA A 558 -12.25 20.74 2.96
CA ALA A 558 -13.18 21.75 2.42
C ALA A 558 -12.85 22.20 0.99
N THR A 559 -11.67 21.85 0.48
CA THR A 559 -11.21 22.08 -0.89
C THR A 559 -11.45 20.90 -1.83
N ASN A 560 -11.93 19.76 -1.31
CA ASN A 560 -12.07 18.50 -2.04
C ASN A 560 -10.74 18.07 -2.68
N SER A 561 -9.66 18.20 -1.91
CA SER A 561 -8.29 17.90 -2.34
C SER A 561 -7.97 16.42 -2.23
N GLU A 562 -8.60 15.70 -1.31
CA GLU A 562 -8.43 14.27 -1.15
C GLU A 562 -9.58 13.56 -1.85
N ARG A 563 -9.33 12.38 -2.42
CA ARG A 563 -10.41 11.50 -2.88
C ARG A 563 -10.69 10.46 -1.81
N GLU A 564 -11.79 10.66 -1.10
CA GLU A 564 -12.16 9.86 0.05
C GLU A 564 -13.07 8.69 -0.33
N CYS A 565 -13.07 7.62 0.47
CA CYS A 565 -14.03 6.53 0.24
C CYS A 565 -15.47 6.90 0.65
N HIS A 566 -15.63 7.93 1.50
CA HIS A 566 -16.91 8.42 2.00
C HIS A 566 -17.00 9.96 1.93
N GLU A 567 -17.11 10.53 0.73
CA GLU A 567 -17.19 11.98 0.50
C GLU A 567 -18.39 12.72 1.15
N ASP A 568 -19.31 12.00 1.80
CA ASP A 568 -20.53 12.56 2.40
C ASP A 568 -20.49 12.68 3.93
N ASN A 569 -19.37 12.35 4.58
CA ASN A 569 -19.20 12.45 6.03
C ASN A 569 -18.17 13.52 6.49
N ASN A 570 -17.63 14.32 5.57
CA ASN A 570 -16.56 15.29 5.86
C ASN A 570 -17.05 16.51 6.67
N SER A 571 -18.33 16.57 7.04
CA SER A 571 -18.88 17.66 7.86
C SER A 571 -19.61 17.22 9.13
N MET A 572 -19.41 17.99 10.20
CA MET A 572 -20.12 17.82 11.47
C MET A 572 -20.60 19.19 11.96
N SER A 573 -21.87 19.26 12.37
CA SER A 573 -22.46 20.46 12.96
C SER A 573 -22.77 20.27 14.43
N VAL A 574 -22.34 21.23 15.26
CA VAL A 574 -22.60 21.27 16.70
C VAL A 574 -23.29 22.58 17.10
N PRO A 575 -24.22 22.54 18.07
CA PRO A 575 -24.81 23.75 18.62
C PRO A 575 -23.78 24.51 19.46
N VAL A 576 -23.81 25.84 19.41
CA VAL A 576 -22.98 26.69 20.27
C VAL A 576 -23.76 27.03 21.53
N GLU A 577 -23.64 26.15 22.51
CA GLU A 577 -24.27 26.29 23.81
C GLU A 577 -23.22 26.25 24.91
N ALA A 578 -23.56 26.79 26.09
CA ALA A 578 -22.73 26.58 27.27
C ALA A 578 -22.66 25.07 27.50
N GLY A 579 -21.47 24.50 27.29
CA GLY A 579 -21.24 23.06 27.35
C GLY A 579 -21.60 22.45 28.70
N GLU A 580 -21.43 21.13 28.82
CA GLU A 580 -21.58 20.50 30.13
C GLU A 580 -20.39 20.85 31.04
N GLN A 581 -20.62 20.81 32.35
CA GLN A 581 -19.52 20.88 33.30
C GLN A 581 -18.69 19.60 33.14
N ALA A 582 -17.37 19.75 33.00
CA ALA A 582 -16.43 18.65 32.78
C ALA A 582 -15.10 18.95 33.47
N ALA A 583 -14.19 17.97 33.48
CA ALA A 583 -12.77 18.26 33.70
C ALA A 583 -12.18 18.92 32.45
N ASP A 584 -10.97 19.45 32.57
CA ASP A 584 -10.17 19.95 31.44
C ASP A 584 -8.71 19.83 31.87
N LEU A 585 -8.09 18.72 31.46
CA LEU A 585 -6.74 18.36 31.82
C LEU A 585 -5.78 18.98 30.81
N ARG A 586 -4.70 19.54 31.35
CA ARG A 586 -3.62 20.09 30.53
C ARG A 586 -2.31 19.60 31.06
N ILE A 587 -1.36 19.27 30.18
CA ILE A 587 -0.03 18.82 30.60
C ILE A 587 1.07 19.78 30.13
N GLU A 588 2.03 20.04 31.01
CA GLU A 588 3.28 20.73 30.71
C GLU A 588 4.47 19.85 31.08
N LEU A 589 5.48 19.82 30.20
CA LEU A 589 6.73 19.11 30.42
C LEU A 589 7.87 20.09 30.74
N GLY A 590 8.63 19.77 31.78
CA GLY A 590 9.81 20.51 32.23
C GLY A 590 11.12 19.88 31.75
N ASP A 591 12.18 20.08 32.53
CA ASP A 591 13.52 19.58 32.21
C ASP A 591 13.63 18.06 32.38
N ILE A 592 14.50 17.45 31.57
CA ILE A 592 14.90 16.05 31.65
C ILE A 592 16.33 15.90 32.18
N ASP A 593 16.51 15.09 33.22
CA ASP A 593 17.79 14.82 33.87
C ASP A 593 18.39 13.49 33.36
N GLU A 594 19.34 13.60 32.43
CA GLU A 594 20.08 12.48 31.84
C GLU A 594 21.04 11.80 32.83
N ALA A 595 21.30 12.38 34.01
CA ALA A 595 22.14 11.73 35.03
C ALA A 595 21.52 10.42 35.56
N TRP A 596 20.23 10.21 35.31
CA TRP A 596 19.47 9.01 35.71
C TRP A 596 19.39 7.94 34.60
N CYS A 597 20.13 8.09 33.50
CA CYS A 597 20.20 7.03 32.49
C CYS A 597 20.56 5.66 33.10
N PRO A 598 19.89 4.58 32.70
CA PRO A 598 19.05 4.47 31.49
C PRO A 598 17.58 4.88 31.64
N THR A 599 17.17 5.39 32.81
CA THR A 599 15.78 5.82 33.10
C THR A 599 15.77 7.32 33.45
N PRO A 600 15.99 8.21 32.46
CA PRO A 600 16.13 9.64 32.72
C PRO A 600 14.88 10.18 33.44
N ARG A 601 15.08 11.17 34.33
CA ARG A 601 14.01 11.75 35.14
C ARG A 601 13.43 12.99 34.45
N LEU A 602 12.14 12.99 34.16
CA LEU A 602 11.44 14.10 33.49
C LEU A 602 10.45 14.76 34.46
N GLN A 603 10.49 16.09 34.55
CA GLN A 603 9.47 16.85 35.27
C GLN A 603 8.20 17.00 34.43
N ALA A 604 7.05 16.74 35.03
CA ALA A 604 5.75 16.96 34.41
C ALA A 604 4.80 17.65 35.39
N THR A 605 3.91 18.51 34.89
CA THR A 605 2.82 19.12 35.65
C THR A 605 1.51 18.92 34.89
N VAL A 606 0.50 18.38 35.56
CA VAL A 606 -0.86 18.27 35.05
C VAL A 606 -1.74 19.30 35.75
N PHE A 607 -2.58 19.99 35.00
CA PHE A 607 -3.56 20.96 35.48
C PHE A 607 -4.97 20.40 35.27
N ASN A 608 -5.94 20.78 36.11
CA ASN A 608 -7.37 20.64 35.81
C ASN A 608 -7.96 22.06 35.75
N GLU A 609 -8.12 22.61 34.55
CA GLU A 609 -8.69 23.94 34.30
C GLU A 609 -10.23 23.92 34.19
N GLY A 610 -10.81 22.72 34.34
CA GLY A 610 -12.24 22.47 34.22
C GLY A 610 -13.07 22.82 35.46
N SER A 611 -14.33 22.37 35.46
CA SER A 611 -15.30 22.63 36.53
C SER A 611 -15.70 21.39 37.33
N LEU A 612 -15.27 20.19 36.94
CA LEU A 612 -15.41 18.94 37.68
C LEU A 612 -14.05 18.31 38.06
N PRO A 613 -13.98 17.51 39.14
CA PRO A 613 -12.79 16.72 39.47
C PRO A 613 -12.47 15.67 38.41
N ALA A 614 -11.17 15.42 38.19
CA ALA A 614 -10.68 14.34 37.32
C ALA A 614 -10.08 13.19 38.16
N GLU A 615 -10.54 11.96 37.96
CA GLU A 615 -10.00 10.76 38.61
C GLU A 615 -10.44 9.48 37.88
N PRO A 616 -9.54 8.51 37.64
CA PRO A 616 -8.08 8.58 37.81
C PRO A 616 -7.42 9.38 36.68
N VAL A 617 -6.42 10.20 36.99
CA VAL A 617 -5.64 10.92 35.96
C VAL A 617 -4.41 10.09 35.59
N LYS A 618 -4.36 9.61 34.35
CA LYS A 618 -3.21 8.87 33.80
C LYS A 618 -2.40 9.77 32.87
N VAL A 619 -1.08 9.57 32.85
CA VAL A 619 -0.16 10.25 31.92
C VAL A 619 0.74 9.21 31.28
N ARG A 620 0.72 9.13 29.95
CA ARG A 620 1.62 8.25 29.19
C ARG A 620 2.67 9.05 28.45
N PHE A 621 3.92 8.60 28.56
CA PHE A 621 5.08 9.19 27.91
C PHE A 621 5.50 8.36 26.71
N TYR A 622 5.93 9.05 25.65
CA TYR A 622 6.31 8.45 24.38
C TYR A 622 7.70 8.90 23.93
N ALA A 623 8.41 8.01 23.24
CA ALA A 623 9.60 8.31 22.46
C ALA A 623 9.19 8.65 21.01
N GLY A 624 9.19 9.95 20.69
CA GLY A 624 8.57 10.47 19.46
C GLY A 624 7.11 10.88 19.67
N ASP A 625 6.55 11.63 18.71
CA ASP A 625 5.15 12.09 18.76
C ASP A 625 4.20 10.89 18.62
N PRO A 626 3.30 10.64 19.58
CA PRO A 626 2.36 9.51 19.50
C PRO A 626 1.52 9.51 18.22
N ASP A 627 1.14 10.68 17.68
CA ASP A 627 0.35 10.77 16.43
C ASP A 627 1.17 10.34 15.20
N GLN A 628 2.50 10.29 15.33
CA GLN A 628 3.43 9.86 14.27
C GLN A 628 4.10 8.52 14.60
N GLY A 629 3.42 7.67 15.40
CA GLY A 629 3.90 6.33 15.75
C GLY A 629 4.96 6.32 16.87
N GLY A 630 4.97 7.36 17.71
CA GLY A 630 5.77 7.41 18.93
C GLY A 630 5.57 6.17 19.80
N THR A 631 6.66 5.60 20.31
CA THR A 631 6.58 4.37 21.11
C THR A 631 6.32 4.72 22.57
N PRO A 632 5.34 4.10 23.25
CA PRO A 632 5.14 4.32 24.68
C PRO A 632 6.34 3.81 25.50
N ILE A 633 6.83 4.63 26.43
CA ILE A 633 8.04 4.36 27.22
C ILE A 633 7.83 4.37 28.73
N HIS A 634 6.78 5.04 29.23
CA HIS A 634 6.45 5.08 30.65
C HIS A 634 4.99 5.51 30.83
N GLU A 635 4.39 5.15 31.96
CA GLU A 635 3.06 5.58 32.35
C GLU A 635 3.06 5.90 33.85
N GLU A 636 2.39 7.01 34.20
CA GLU A 636 2.21 7.46 35.57
C GLU A 636 0.71 7.65 35.84
N VAL A 637 0.24 7.26 37.03
CA VAL A 637 -1.13 7.50 37.47
C VAL A 637 -1.07 8.39 38.69
N LEU A 638 -1.75 9.54 38.65
CA LEU A 638 -1.80 10.43 39.81
C LEU A 638 -2.56 9.73 40.95
N PRO A 639 -2.02 9.79 42.19
CA PRO A 639 -2.56 9.03 43.31
C PRO A 639 -3.86 9.61 43.89
N ASP A 640 -4.13 10.89 43.65
CA ASP A 640 -5.26 11.62 44.18
C ASP A 640 -6.07 12.27 43.03
N PRO A 641 -7.41 12.41 43.17
CA PRO A 641 -8.22 13.20 42.26
C PRO A 641 -7.69 14.62 42.10
N LEU A 642 -7.68 15.14 40.88
CA LEU A 642 -7.31 16.53 40.60
C LEU A 642 -8.58 17.39 40.58
N LEU A 643 -8.76 18.25 41.60
CA LEU A 643 -9.97 19.09 41.71
C LEU A 643 -9.92 20.27 40.71
N PRO A 644 -11.08 20.90 40.41
CA PRO A 644 -11.14 22.10 39.57
C PRO A 644 -10.17 23.20 40.03
N GLY A 645 -9.32 23.66 39.10
CA GLY A 645 -8.29 24.69 39.31
C GLY A 645 -7.02 24.22 40.02
N GLU A 646 -6.88 22.93 40.31
CA GLU A 646 -5.66 22.36 40.90
C GLU A 646 -4.64 21.93 39.85
N GLN A 647 -3.39 21.76 40.29
CA GLN A 647 -2.30 21.21 39.49
C GLN A 647 -1.48 20.21 40.32
N ALA A 648 -0.95 19.19 39.65
CA ALA A 648 -0.09 18.17 40.24
C ALA A 648 1.23 18.08 39.47
N GLY A 649 2.33 18.43 40.14
CA GLY A 649 3.68 18.27 39.62
C GLY A 649 4.34 17.00 40.14
N PHE A 650 5.03 16.26 39.26
CA PHE A 650 5.75 15.03 39.61
C PHE A 650 7.01 14.83 38.75
N ASP A 651 7.87 13.91 39.19
CA ASP A 651 9.07 13.47 38.48
C ASP A 651 8.84 12.06 37.92
N ALA A 652 8.76 11.90 36.61
CA ALA A 652 8.62 10.61 35.93
C ALA A 652 9.99 9.97 35.66
N LEU A 653 10.18 8.71 36.04
CA LEU A 653 11.39 7.94 35.70
C LEU A 653 11.11 7.09 34.47
N LEU A 654 11.63 7.50 33.31
CA LEU A 654 11.25 6.92 32.00
C LEU A 654 11.85 5.52 31.79
N SER A 655 11.16 4.49 32.27
CA SER A 655 11.67 3.11 32.38
C SER A 655 11.98 2.43 31.02
N GLY A 656 11.26 2.78 29.96
CA GLY A 656 11.44 2.27 28.59
C GLY A 656 12.27 3.16 27.66
N PHE A 657 13.03 4.13 28.19
CA PHE A 657 13.73 5.11 27.35
C PHE A 657 14.75 4.47 26.38
N PRO A 658 14.67 4.72 25.05
CA PRO A 658 15.59 4.15 24.08
C PRO A 658 17.04 4.64 24.28
N GLN A 659 17.99 3.70 24.30
CA GLN A 659 19.42 4.02 24.42
C GLN A 659 20.09 4.14 23.05
N GLY A 660 21.22 4.86 23.01
CA GLY A 660 22.10 4.96 21.84
C GLY A 660 21.62 5.92 20.75
N ARG A 661 20.56 6.67 20.98
CA ARG A 661 20.04 7.69 20.05
C ARG A 661 19.36 8.85 20.80
N PRO A 662 19.39 10.08 20.25
CA PRO A 662 18.59 11.18 20.78
C PRO A 662 17.09 10.89 20.61
N VAL A 663 16.29 11.23 21.61
CA VAL A 663 14.84 11.02 21.65
C VAL A 663 14.17 12.28 22.15
N THR A 664 13.21 12.81 21.38
CA THR A 664 12.28 13.85 21.87
C THR A 664 11.15 13.17 22.62
N VAL A 665 10.93 13.55 23.89
CA VAL A 665 9.88 12.96 24.72
C VAL A 665 8.57 13.70 24.50
N TRP A 666 7.48 12.95 24.41
CA TRP A 666 6.11 13.47 24.40
C TRP A 666 5.33 12.90 25.57
N ALA A 667 4.30 13.60 26.03
CA ALA A 667 3.37 13.08 27.02
C ALA A 667 1.94 13.41 26.63
N VAL A 668 1.04 12.49 26.96
CA VAL A 668 -0.41 12.63 26.82
C VAL A 668 -1.03 12.36 28.19
N VAL A 669 -1.77 13.32 28.73
CA VAL A 669 -2.67 13.09 29.88
C VAL A 669 -3.98 12.54 29.35
N ASP A 670 -4.58 11.63 30.13
CA ASP A 670 -5.74 10.81 29.77
C ASP A 670 -5.66 10.13 28.38
N PRO A 671 -4.62 9.33 28.11
CA PRO A 671 -4.38 8.74 26.79
C PRO A 671 -5.42 7.72 26.34
N GLU A 672 -6.34 7.30 27.22
CA GLU A 672 -7.45 6.40 26.91
C GLU A 672 -8.79 7.13 26.75
N ASP A 673 -8.84 8.46 26.95
CA ASP A 673 -10.08 9.25 26.94
C ASP A 673 -11.12 8.67 27.94
N GLU A 674 -10.66 8.35 29.16
CA GLU A 674 -11.49 7.77 30.23
C GLU A 674 -12.17 8.85 31.10
N VAL A 675 -11.58 10.04 31.16
CA VAL A 675 -12.10 11.22 31.85
C VAL A 675 -12.79 12.08 30.80
N PHE A 676 -14.09 12.33 30.95
CA PHE A 676 -14.78 13.25 30.06
C PHE A 676 -14.27 14.69 30.30
N GLU A 677 -13.71 15.29 29.26
CA GLU A 677 -13.13 16.63 29.28
C GLU A 677 -13.90 17.62 28.39
N CYS A 678 -13.80 18.91 28.69
CA CYS A 678 -14.37 19.93 27.81
C CYS A 678 -13.40 20.41 26.72
N ASP A 679 -12.10 20.12 26.83
CA ASP A 679 -11.07 20.43 25.84
C ASP A 679 -10.00 19.32 25.82
N ASP A 680 -9.96 18.52 24.76
CA ASP A 680 -8.94 17.49 24.60
C ASP A 680 -7.70 18.06 23.88
N GLY A 681 -7.76 19.32 23.44
CA GLY A 681 -6.79 19.96 22.57
C GLY A 681 -5.46 20.29 23.21
N ASP A 682 -5.36 20.22 24.53
CA ASP A 682 -4.17 20.53 25.33
C ASP A 682 -3.75 19.40 26.28
N ASN A 683 -4.29 18.20 26.06
CA ASN A 683 -3.89 16.95 26.70
C ASN A 683 -2.48 16.47 26.29
N LYS A 684 -1.88 17.06 25.25
CA LYS A 684 -0.58 16.62 24.70
C LYS A 684 0.48 17.71 24.79
N ALA A 685 1.68 17.34 25.24
CA ALA A 685 2.84 18.23 25.26
C ALA A 685 4.11 17.58 24.68
N GLN A 686 4.87 18.40 23.94
CA GLN A 686 6.23 18.08 23.52
C GLN A 686 7.23 18.53 24.59
N GLY A 687 8.10 17.61 25.01
CA GLY A 687 9.16 17.86 25.97
C GLY A 687 10.55 18.05 25.32
N PRO A 688 11.59 18.14 26.16
CA PRO A 688 12.98 18.24 25.69
C PRO A 688 13.45 16.96 24.99
N GLN A 689 14.49 17.11 24.15
CA GLN A 689 15.23 15.98 23.60
C GLN A 689 16.29 15.51 24.61
N ALA A 690 16.41 14.19 24.79
CA ALA A 690 17.41 13.57 25.65
C ALA A 690 18.16 12.43 24.95
N PHE A 691 19.34 12.09 25.47
CA PHE A 691 20.17 10.97 25.00
C PHE A 691 20.67 10.12 26.17
N CYS A 692 20.33 8.82 26.17
CA CYS A 692 20.98 7.86 27.05
C CYS A 692 21.99 6.99 26.29
N PRO A 693 23.26 6.89 26.73
CA PRO A 693 24.23 6.00 26.09
C PRO A 693 23.88 4.53 26.29
N VAL A 694 24.31 3.68 25.35
CA VAL A 694 24.24 2.21 25.50
C VAL A 694 25.33 1.78 26.48
N ASN A 695 24.95 1.09 27.56
CA ASN A 695 25.90 0.53 28.54
C ASN A 695 26.60 -0.73 28.05
#